data_AF-A0A9N8WB80-F1
#
_entry.id   AF-A0A9N8WB80-F1
#
_cell.length_a   1.000
_cell.length_b   1.000
_cell.length_c   1.000
_cell.angle_alpha   90.00
_cell.angle_beta   90.00
_cell.angle_gamma   90.00
#
_symmetry.space_group_name_H-M   'P 1'
#
loop_
_entity.id
_entity.type
_entity.pdbx_description
1 polymer ?
#
loop_
_entity_poly.entity_id
_entity_poly.type
_entity_poly.pdbx_seq_one_letter_code
_entity_poly.pdbx_strand_id
1 'polypeptide(L)'
;MEVVDKNKKRNAENYEDSTDKRSNESGLLKSNQEHSSKRQRVEVTDNPYLAHRQLNKSPLDGWFPGRTTAEQARIAEDGEINPFTNKPFSKRYRELLKARRTLPVHAQRKEFLDLVHENQFVVFVGETVAAMSVAQRVADEMDVKLGEEVGYNIRFEDCSGPKTMLKYLTDGMLLREAMNDPNLEKYSAIILDEAHERTLATDILMGLMKQTVPGRTFPVEIYYTPEAERDYLEAAIRTVMQIHEYEPPGDILLFLTGEEEIENACLKIRTENEELMKRSDLGTLKVLPLYSSLPPQQQQRIFEDAPPPRTKDGKPGRKVIVSTNIAETSLTIDGIVYVVDPGFSKQKVYNPRIRVESLLVSPISKASAQQRAGRAGRTRAGKCFRLYTEKAFLKELQEQTYPEILRSNLGSVVLQLKKLGIDDLVHFDFMDPPAPETLMRALELLNYLGALDDDGNLTGDGILMAEFPLDPQLAKMLIEMPNIFVRPNESKKQAEDAKGKFAHTDGDHLTLLNVYHAYKTKWCYNNYLSARSLKSADNVRQQLKRIMERCDQDLVSTPFEDRSYYTNIRQALTAGFFMQVAHLEKSGHYLTCKDNQNYGMIEEDLYRSGQPNELNFPFLEKLGLKTVVWLASEEPNQRFLDFIDDQEIKFHNLGIVGVMSSVSAWDPITEEVVVEALGHILNPHNYPMIVMCNLGRHRTGTIVGCLRKLQKWNLTSIFEEYRRYAGPKVRVLNEQFIELFDTDLVRVPVNRPKWL
;
A
#
# COMPACT_ATOMS: atom_id res chain seq x y z
N MET A 1 -15.21 31.48 10.38
CA MET A 1 -16.04 30.37 9.89
C MET A 1 -17.48 30.84 9.92
N GLU A 2 -18.16 30.81 8.78
CA GLU A 2 -19.62 30.95 8.75
C GLU A 2 -20.26 29.62 9.14
N VAL A 3 -21.36 29.68 9.89
CA VAL A 3 -22.09 28.49 10.35
C VAL A 3 -23.23 28.20 9.38
N VAL A 4 -23.21 27.04 8.73
CA VAL A 4 -24.34 26.52 7.96
C VAL A 4 -25.08 25.50 8.82
N ASP A 5 -26.02 25.97 9.64
CA ASP A 5 -26.94 25.12 10.40
C ASP A 5 -28.33 25.14 9.75
N LYS A 6 -28.68 24.03 9.08
CA LYS A 6 -30.05 23.71 8.67
C LYS A 6 -30.24 22.20 8.61
N ASN A 7 -30.82 21.59 9.66
CA ASN A 7 -32.02 20.75 9.56
C ASN A 7 -32.32 19.97 10.87
N LYS A 8 -33.04 20.60 11.81
CA LYS A 8 -33.83 19.89 12.83
C LYS A 8 -35.19 20.56 13.02
N LYS A 9 -36.19 20.12 12.25
CA LYS A 9 -37.63 20.24 12.56
C LYS A 9 -38.48 19.52 11.50
N ARG A 10 -39.00 18.34 11.85
CA ARG A 10 -40.31 17.83 11.42
C ARG A 10 -40.68 16.56 12.19
N ASN A 11 -41.98 16.37 12.37
CA ASN A 11 -42.66 15.17 12.85
C ASN A 11 -42.52 14.86 14.35
N ALA A 12 -43.25 15.62 15.16
CA ALA A 12 -43.88 15.12 16.37
C ALA A 12 -45.35 15.57 16.34
N GLU A 13 -46.28 14.64 16.09
CA GLU A 13 -47.72 14.80 16.37
C GLU A 13 -48.46 13.45 16.20
N ASN A 14 -49.38 13.16 17.14
CA ASN A 14 -50.39 12.08 17.15
C ASN A 14 -49.82 10.63 17.24
N TYR A 15 -50.06 9.85 18.29
CA TYR A 15 -51.36 9.51 18.90
C TYR A 15 -51.23 9.09 20.39
N GLU A 16 -52.16 9.55 21.23
CA GLU A 16 -52.59 8.84 22.45
C GLU A 16 -53.84 8.02 22.12
N ASP A 17 -53.99 6.80 22.65
CA ASP A 17 -55.13 6.35 23.48
C ASP A 17 -54.98 4.88 23.97
N SER A 18 -55.85 4.48 24.91
CA SER A 18 -56.21 3.11 25.32
C SER A 18 -55.34 2.34 26.34
N THR A 19 -55.55 2.74 27.59
CA THR A 19 -55.79 1.91 28.78
C THR A 19 -55.85 0.36 28.67
N ASP A 20 -55.32 -0.28 29.74
CA ASP A 20 -55.99 -1.23 30.66
C ASP A 20 -55.48 -2.69 30.80
N LYS A 21 -55.26 -3.06 32.07
CA LYS A 21 -55.25 -4.41 32.71
C LYS A 21 -54.51 -5.60 32.05
N ARG A 22 -53.54 -6.12 32.83
CA ARG A 22 -53.74 -7.40 33.56
C ARG A 22 -52.92 -7.50 34.84
N SER A 23 -53.55 -8.07 35.86
CA SER A 23 -53.06 -8.22 37.23
C SER A 23 -52.67 -9.67 37.54
N ASN A 24 -51.62 -9.84 38.34
CA ASN A 24 -51.31 -10.92 39.32
C ASN A 24 -49.76 -10.92 39.49
N GLU A 25 -49.16 -11.05 40.67
CA GLU A 25 -49.66 -11.53 41.96
C GLU A 25 -49.04 -10.73 43.11
N SER A 26 -49.76 -10.58 44.22
CA SER A 26 -49.27 -10.02 45.48
C SER A 26 -49.47 -11.04 46.60
N GLY A 27 -48.43 -11.34 47.39
CA GLY A 27 -48.63 -12.27 48.51
C GLY A 27 -47.40 -12.86 49.20
N LEU A 28 -46.58 -12.04 49.86
CA LEU A 28 -46.13 -12.37 51.22
C LEU A 28 -45.71 -11.09 51.96
N LEU A 29 -46.17 -10.92 53.20
CA LEU A 29 -46.04 -9.68 53.97
C LEU A 29 -45.96 -10.02 55.48
N LYS A 30 -45.17 -9.22 56.24
CA LYS A 30 -44.91 -9.30 57.70
C LYS A 30 -43.88 -10.38 58.07
N SER A 31 -42.94 -10.18 59.00
CA SER A 31 -42.70 -9.12 60.02
C SER A 31 -41.17 -8.91 60.21
N ASN A 32 -40.58 -7.90 60.85
CA ASN A 32 -40.96 -7.01 61.97
C ASN A 32 -40.37 -5.59 61.79
N GLN A 33 -40.90 -4.61 62.51
CA GLN A 33 -40.29 -3.29 62.74
C GLN A 33 -39.33 -3.31 63.96
N GLU A 34 -38.65 -2.17 64.19
CA GLU A 34 -37.90 -1.75 65.39
C GLU A 34 -36.36 -1.87 65.38
N HIS A 35 -35.68 -0.83 64.86
CA HIS A 35 -35.02 0.17 65.72
C HIS A 35 -34.27 1.24 64.92
N SER A 36 -34.60 2.51 65.17
CA SER A 36 -33.75 3.65 64.84
C SER A 36 -32.67 3.82 65.91
N SER A 37 -31.39 3.83 65.53
CA SER A 37 -30.37 4.65 66.20
C SER A 37 -29.04 4.68 65.46
N LYS A 38 -28.46 5.89 65.37
CA LYS A 38 -27.09 6.22 64.97
C LYS A 38 -26.04 5.13 65.33
N ARG A 39 -25.22 4.71 64.36
CA ARG A 39 -23.87 4.17 64.63
C ARG A 39 -22.82 4.99 63.90
N GLN A 40 -21.72 5.26 64.61
CA GLN A 40 -20.71 6.23 64.23
C GLN A 40 -19.92 5.80 62.99
N ARG A 41 -19.46 6.80 62.23
CA ARG A 41 -18.31 6.66 61.35
C ARG A 41 -17.10 6.32 62.24
N VAL A 42 -16.64 5.08 62.21
CA VAL A 42 -15.36 4.70 62.84
C VAL A 42 -14.26 5.16 61.89
N GLU A 43 -13.40 6.07 62.35
CA GLU A 43 -12.19 6.43 61.60
C GLU A 43 -11.23 5.23 61.60
N VAL A 44 -10.82 4.81 60.41
CA VAL A 44 -9.93 3.65 60.22
C VAL A 44 -8.48 4.11 60.37
N THR A 45 -8.12 4.55 61.58
CA THR A 45 -6.74 4.98 61.92
C THR A 45 -6.07 4.08 62.94
N ASP A 46 -6.82 3.42 63.84
CA ASP A 46 -6.25 2.72 65.01
C ASP A 46 -6.37 1.19 64.94
N ASN A 47 -6.05 0.57 63.80
CA ASN A 47 -5.88 -0.89 63.71
C ASN A 47 -4.40 -1.27 63.44
N PRO A 48 -3.63 -1.65 64.47
CA PRO A 48 -2.21 -1.95 64.33
C PRO A 48 -1.90 -3.17 63.45
N TYR A 49 -2.86 -4.07 63.22
CA TYR A 49 -2.71 -5.21 62.29
C TYR A 49 -2.91 -4.83 60.81
N LEU A 50 -3.39 -3.62 60.52
CA LEU A 50 -3.54 -3.09 59.15
C LEU A 50 -2.44 -2.09 58.76
N ALA A 51 -1.47 -1.81 59.64
CA ALA A 51 -0.36 -0.89 59.37
C ALA A 51 0.45 -1.30 58.12
N HIS A 52 0.59 -2.60 57.87
CA HIS A 52 1.27 -3.15 56.69
C HIS A 52 0.48 -2.98 55.38
N ARG A 53 -0.76 -2.49 55.43
CA ARG A 53 -1.62 -2.26 54.25
C ARG A 53 -1.54 -0.82 53.72
N GLN A 54 -0.72 0.04 54.33
CA GLN A 54 -0.32 1.33 53.75
C GLN A 54 0.80 1.17 52.71
N LEU A 55 0.72 0.13 51.87
CA LEU A 55 1.68 -0.10 50.78
C LEU A 55 1.26 0.71 49.55
N ASN A 56 2.04 1.75 49.27
CA ASN A 56 2.09 2.49 48.01
C ASN A 56 0.73 2.87 47.42
N LYS A 57 0.10 3.92 47.96
CA LYS A 57 -0.88 4.68 47.17
C LYS A 57 -0.20 5.19 45.91
N SER A 58 -0.76 4.92 44.73
CA SER A 58 -0.25 5.52 43.50
C SER A 58 -0.46 7.04 43.56
N PRO A 59 0.42 7.87 42.96
CA PRO A 59 0.14 9.29 42.76
C PRO A 59 -1.15 9.57 41.95
N LEU A 60 -1.72 8.55 41.30
CA LEU A 60 -2.99 8.60 40.55
C LEU A 60 -4.20 8.08 41.34
N ASP A 61 -4.03 7.68 42.61
CA ASP A 61 -5.12 7.11 43.42
C ASP A 61 -6.32 8.06 43.54
N GLY A 62 -7.51 7.56 43.17
CA GLY A 62 -8.76 8.32 43.21
C GLY A 62 -9.05 9.16 41.96
N TRP A 63 -8.24 9.06 40.91
CA TRP A 63 -8.53 9.67 39.62
C TRP A 63 -9.34 8.69 38.75
N PHE A 64 -10.19 9.23 37.88
CA PHE A 64 -11.09 8.43 37.04
C PHE A 64 -10.82 8.70 35.55
N PRO A 65 -10.73 7.65 34.70
CA PRO A 65 -10.66 7.81 33.25
C PRO A 65 -11.79 8.69 32.73
N GLY A 66 -11.49 9.55 31.76
CA GLY A 66 -12.45 10.51 31.20
C GLY A 66 -12.85 11.68 32.11
N ARG A 67 -12.16 11.90 33.24
CA ARG A 67 -12.45 13.00 34.19
C ARG A 67 -11.20 13.70 34.74
N THR A 68 -10.02 13.41 34.19
CA THR A 68 -8.74 13.95 34.68
C THR A 68 -8.45 15.31 34.05
N THR A 69 -8.21 16.32 34.88
CA THR A 69 -7.88 17.68 34.40
C THR A 69 -6.40 17.83 34.06
N ALA A 70 -6.07 18.83 33.22
CA ALA A 70 -4.69 19.18 32.89
C ALA A 70 -3.85 19.55 34.14
N GLU A 71 -4.45 20.16 35.16
CA GLU A 71 -3.76 20.53 36.40
C GLU A 71 -3.47 19.32 37.29
N GLN A 72 -4.40 18.35 37.39
CA GLN A 72 -4.11 17.07 38.03
C GLN A 72 -2.93 16.39 37.34
N ALA A 73 -2.97 16.25 36.01
CA ALA A 73 -1.87 15.64 35.26
C ALA A 73 -0.53 16.37 35.47
N ARG A 74 -0.55 17.71 35.56
CA ARG A 74 0.64 18.52 35.89
C ARG A 74 1.21 18.19 37.27
N ILE A 75 0.37 17.97 38.28
CA ILE A 75 0.80 17.57 39.63
C ILE A 75 1.50 16.21 39.61
N ALA A 76 1.00 15.24 38.83
CA ALA A 76 1.67 13.93 38.70
C ALA A 76 2.99 14.01 37.92
N GLU A 77 3.10 14.86 36.90
CA GLU A 77 4.35 15.10 36.16
C GLU A 77 5.40 15.88 36.99
N ASP A 78 4.95 16.81 37.83
CA ASP A 78 5.84 17.63 38.65
C ASP A 78 6.27 16.89 39.94
N GLY A 79 5.53 15.87 40.38
CA GLY A 79 5.82 15.05 41.57
C GLY A 79 7.18 14.34 41.56
N GLU A 80 7.64 13.84 42.71
CA GLU A 80 8.96 13.20 42.83
C GLU A 80 9.00 11.75 42.32
N ILE A 81 7.86 11.05 42.37
CA ILE A 81 7.74 9.62 42.07
C ILE A 81 6.98 9.43 40.75
N ASN A 82 7.55 8.62 39.86
CA ASN A 82 6.92 8.17 38.63
C ASN A 82 5.68 7.33 38.96
N PRO A 83 4.45 7.75 38.56
CA PRO A 83 3.21 7.09 38.95
C PRO A 83 3.04 5.68 38.38
N PHE A 84 3.73 5.36 37.28
CA PHE A 84 3.62 4.07 36.59
C PHE A 84 4.55 3.02 37.18
N THR A 85 5.72 3.43 37.71
CA THR A 85 6.75 2.51 38.21
C THR A 85 6.98 2.57 39.72
N ASN A 86 6.40 3.56 40.42
CA ASN A 86 6.64 3.87 41.83
C ASN A 86 8.13 4.09 42.18
N LYS A 87 8.93 4.59 41.23
CA LYS A 87 10.34 4.95 41.40
C LYS A 87 10.53 6.48 41.29
N PRO A 88 11.56 7.08 41.91
CA PRO A 88 11.87 8.49 41.70
C PRO A 88 12.15 8.79 40.23
N PHE A 89 11.64 9.92 39.71
CA PHE A 89 11.92 10.35 38.34
C PHE A 89 13.40 10.68 38.12
N SER A 90 13.92 10.33 36.94
CA SER A 90 15.30 10.62 36.54
C SER A 90 15.54 12.11 36.23
N LYS A 91 16.82 12.52 36.22
CA LYS A 91 17.20 13.87 35.77
C LYS A 91 16.84 14.11 34.29
N ARG A 92 17.03 13.08 33.47
CA ARG A 92 16.72 13.11 32.02
C ARG A 92 15.23 13.34 31.78
N TYR A 93 14.35 12.72 32.58
CA TYR A 93 12.91 13.00 32.55
C TYR A 93 12.60 14.48 32.77
N ARG A 94 13.23 15.13 33.77
CA ARG A 94 12.98 16.55 34.07
C ARG A 94 13.44 17.48 32.94
N GLU A 95 14.55 17.17 32.29
CA GLU A 95 15.05 17.89 31.12
C GLU A 95 14.08 17.75 29.93
N LEU A 96 13.65 16.52 29.63
CA LEU A 96 12.67 16.24 28.58
C LEU A 96 11.31 16.90 28.87
N LEU A 97 10.79 16.81 30.10
CA LEU A 97 9.54 17.45 30.50
C LEU A 97 9.57 18.98 30.29
N LYS A 98 10.70 19.62 30.61
CA LYS A 98 10.88 21.06 30.38
C LYS A 98 10.82 21.41 28.89
N ALA A 99 11.42 20.59 28.02
CA ALA A 99 11.35 20.78 26.56
C ALA A 99 9.95 20.48 25.99
N ARG A 100 9.27 19.44 26.48
CA ARG A 100 7.89 19.10 26.05
C ARG A 100 6.91 20.22 26.34
N ARG A 101 7.08 20.94 27.45
CA ARG A 101 6.22 22.09 27.84
C ARG A 101 6.40 23.33 26.96
N THR A 102 7.43 23.41 26.10
CA THR A 102 7.55 24.47 25.09
C THR A 102 6.90 24.13 23.75
N LEU A 103 6.34 22.92 23.58
CA LEU A 103 5.66 22.52 22.34
C LEU A 103 4.27 23.19 22.24
N PRO A 104 3.84 23.65 21.05
CA PRO A 104 2.56 24.35 20.87
C PRO A 104 1.34 23.59 21.41
N VAL A 105 1.31 22.27 21.21
CA VAL A 105 0.23 21.38 21.68
C VAL A 105 0.04 21.41 23.21
N HIS A 106 1.08 21.73 23.99
CA HIS A 106 0.98 21.81 25.44
C HIS A 106 0.15 23.03 25.89
N ALA A 107 0.11 24.11 25.09
CA ALA A 107 -0.74 25.26 25.39
C ALA A 107 -2.25 24.92 25.25
N GLN A 108 -2.59 24.02 24.33
CA GLN A 108 -3.97 23.58 24.06
C GLN A 108 -4.36 22.29 24.81
N ARG A 109 -3.52 21.80 25.73
CA ARG A 109 -3.76 20.54 26.46
C ARG A 109 -5.12 20.47 27.16
N LYS A 110 -5.60 21.59 27.71
CA LYS A 110 -6.92 21.64 28.36
C LYS A 110 -8.05 21.48 27.33
N GLU A 111 -8.02 22.30 26.27
CA GLU A 111 -8.98 22.27 25.15
C GLU A 111 -9.05 20.87 24.51
N PHE A 112 -7.90 20.22 24.33
CA PHE A 112 -7.83 18.83 23.86
C PHE A 112 -8.49 17.84 24.82
N LEU A 113 -8.24 17.93 26.14
CA LEU A 113 -8.88 17.05 27.12
C LEU A 113 -10.39 17.27 27.17
N ASP A 114 -10.85 18.52 27.11
CA ASP A 114 -12.28 18.85 27.08
C ASP A 114 -12.93 18.23 25.82
N LEU A 115 -12.32 18.36 24.64
CA LEU A 115 -12.78 17.70 23.41
C LEU A 115 -12.85 16.17 23.52
N VAL A 116 -11.83 15.52 24.09
CA VAL A 116 -11.77 14.05 24.27
C VAL A 116 -12.77 13.55 25.31
N HIS A 117 -13.12 14.36 26.31
CA HIS A 117 -14.16 14.00 27.28
C HIS A 117 -15.58 14.17 26.73
N GLU A 118 -15.79 15.09 25.78
CA GLU A 118 -17.10 15.41 25.22
C GLU A 118 -17.45 14.62 23.94
N ASN A 119 -16.46 14.08 23.22
CA ASN A 119 -16.65 13.47 21.90
C ASN A 119 -16.03 12.08 21.80
N GLN A 120 -16.79 11.12 21.24
CA GLN A 120 -16.30 9.76 20.96
C GLN A 120 -15.24 9.74 19.84
N PHE A 121 -15.37 10.65 18.87
CA PHE A 121 -14.41 10.83 17.79
C PHE A 121 -13.88 12.27 17.86
N VAL A 122 -12.57 12.39 18.06
CA VAL A 122 -11.85 13.67 17.96
C VAL A 122 -10.82 13.51 16.86
N VAL A 123 -10.87 14.39 15.87
CA VAL A 123 -9.74 14.55 14.96
C VAL A 123 -8.90 15.73 15.41
N PHE A 124 -7.63 15.40 15.59
CA PHE A 124 -6.57 16.34 15.86
C PHE A 124 -5.72 16.47 14.60
N VAL A 125 -5.67 17.65 13.99
CA VAL A 125 -4.72 17.95 12.91
C VAL A 125 -3.74 18.99 13.41
N GLY A 126 -2.50 18.53 13.62
CA GLY A 126 -1.32 19.37 13.68
C GLY A 126 -0.37 18.95 12.57
N GLU A 127 0.37 19.90 12.02
CA GLU A 127 1.58 19.54 11.29
C GLU A 127 2.68 19.07 12.26
N THR A 128 3.58 18.25 11.74
CA THR A 128 4.12 17.10 12.47
C THR A 128 5.30 17.41 13.41
N VAL A 129 5.22 16.92 14.65
CA VAL A 129 6.38 16.38 15.38
C VAL A 129 6.19 14.86 15.36
N ALA A 130 6.93 14.23 14.46
CA ALA A 130 6.61 12.94 13.90
C ALA A 130 7.11 11.72 14.69
N ALA A 131 6.39 10.60 14.57
CA ALA A 131 6.29 9.57 15.61
C ALA A 131 7.10 8.24 15.48
N MET A 132 8.06 8.08 14.56
CA MET A 132 8.65 6.75 14.29
C MET A 132 9.65 6.22 15.32
N SER A 133 10.26 7.09 16.12
CA SER A 133 11.04 6.66 17.30
C SER A 133 10.19 6.66 18.58
N VAL A 134 8.87 6.88 18.49
CA VAL A 134 8.05 7.29 19.65
C VAL A 134 7.83 6.20 20.68
N ALA A 135 7.81 4.91 20.36
CA ALA A 135 7.79 3.91 21.43
C ALA A 135 9.02 4.07 22.37
N GLN A 136 10.23 4.24 21.82
CA GLN A 136 11.44 4.47 22.61
C GLN A 136 11.50 5.90 23.19
N ARG A 137 11.09 6.91 22.42
CA ARG A 137 11.15 8.31 22.84
C ARG A 137 10.09 8.65 23.90
N VAL A 138 8.89 8.08 23.83
CA VAL A 138 7.86 8.19 24.86
C VAL A 138 8.15 7.27 26.05
N ALA A 139 8.82 6.13 25.87
CA ALA A 139 9.41 5.42 27.00
C ALA A 139 10.42 6.32 27.76
N ASP A 140 11.30 7.02 27.04
CA ASP A 140 12.22 8.02 27.64
C ASP A 140 11.47 9.22 28.27
N GLU A 141 10.43 9.74 27.64
CA GLU A 141 9.64 10.88 28.14
C GLU A 141 8.64 10.54 29.27
N MET A 142 8.34 9.25 29.47
CA MET A 142 7.59 8.70 30.61
C MET A 142 8.51 8.11 31.69
N ASP A 143 9.83 8.09 31.46
CA ASP A 143 10.84 7.52 32.35
C ASP A 143 10.60 6.02 32.67
N VAL A 144 10.20 5.26 31.64
CA VAL A 144 9.90 3.82 31.70
C VAL A 144 10.78 3.03 30.73
N LYS A 145 10.77 1.71 30.86
CA LYS A 145 11.52 0.83 29.96
C LYS A 145 10.65 0.41 28.78
N LEU A 146 11.19 0.54 27.56
CA LEU A 146 10.56 0.05 26.35
C LEU A 146 10.28 -1.46 26.44
N GLY A 147 9.05 -1.86 26.09
CA GLY A 147 8.53 -3.22 26.22
C GLY A 147 7.85 -3.52 27.56
N GLU A 148 7.90 -2.59 28.54
CA GLU A 148 7.09 -2.66 29.76
C GLU A 148 5.84 -1.77 29.61
N GLU A 149 5.79 -0.58 30.22
CA GLU A 149 4.59 0.28 30.22
C GLU A 149 4.32 0.91 28.83
N VAL A 150 5.37 1.20 28.05
CA VAL A 150 5.29 1.65 26.64
C VAL A 150 5.93 0.58 25.76
N GLY A 151 5.25 0.18 24.67
CA GLY A 151 5.71 -0.86 23.76
C GLY A 151 5.40 -0.57 22.28
N TYR A 152 5.87 -1.44 21.39
CA TYR A 152 5.48 -1.42 19.97
C TYR A 152 5.16 -2.80 19.40
N ASN A 153 4.37 -2.84 18.33
CA ASN A 153 4.12 -4.03 17.52
C ASN A 153 4.18 -3.66 16.03
N ILE A 154 5.21 -4.16 15.34
CA ILE A 154 5.39 -4.00 13.90
C ILE A 154 5.39 -5.38 13.24
N ARG A 155 5.23 -5.43 11.90
CA ARG A 155 5.20 -6.71 11.18
C ARG A 155 6.47 -7.53 11.48
N PHE A 156 6.27 -8.73 12.03
CA PHE A 156 7.28 -9.71 12.48
C PHE A 156 8.03 -9.39 13.79
N GLU A 157 7.73 -8.29 14.50
CA GLU A 157 8.40 -7.92 15.76
C GLU A 157 7.45 -7.25 16.76
N ASP A 158 7.17 -7.94 17.87
CA ASP A 158 6.37 -7.43 18.99
C ASP A 158 7.28 -7.18 20.21
N CYS A 159 7.29 -5.93 20.67
CA CYS A 159 7.97 -5.45 21.86
C CYS A 159 6.94 -4.85 22.82
N SER A 160 6.02 -5.69 23.30
CA SER A 160 5.03 -5.37 24.32
C SER A 160 4.87 -6.54 25.32
N GLY A 161 4.20 -6.29 26.44
CA GLY A 161 4.00 -7.28 27.50
C GLY A 161 2.81 -6.96 28.40
N PRO A 162 2.59 -7.74 29.48
CA PRO A 162 1.39 -7.62 30.34
C PRO A 162 1.23 -6.28 31.06
N LYS A 163 2.26 -5.43 31.06
CA LYS A 163 2.25 -4.07 31.62
C LYS A 163 1.95 -2.98 30.60
N THR A 164 1.96 -3.29 29.30
CA THR A 164 1.91 -2.28 28.25
C THR A 164 0.55 -1.59 28.24
N MET A 165 0.56 -0.29 28.50
CA MET A 165 -0.63 0.57 28.55
C MET A 165 -0.68 1.58 27.39
N LEU A 166 0.47 1.82 26.74
CA LEU A 166 0.58 2.59 25.50
C LEU A 166 1.36 1.77 24.48
N LYS A 167 0.70 1.41 23.37
CA LYS A 167 1.25 0.54 22.33
C LYS A 167 1.29 1.30 21.00
N TYR A 168 2.47 1.42 20.41
CA TYR A 168 2.63 1.94 19.05
C TYR A 168 2.59 0.79 18.05
N LEU A 169 1.76 0.88 17.02
CA LEU A 169 1.64 -0.17 16.02
C LEU A 169 1.37 0.41 14.64
N THR A 170 1.89 -0.27 13.62
CA THR A 170 1.52 0.03 12.24
C THR A 170 0.03 -0.25 12.03
N ASP A 171 -0.65 0.58 11.24
CA ASP A 171 -1.99 0.38 10.70
C ASP A 171 -2.32 -1.09 10.34
N GLY A 172 -1.48 -1.77 9.56
CA GLY A 172 -1.66 -3.16 9.15
C GLY A 172 -1.48 -4.21 10.27
N MET A 173 -0.94 -3.82 11.43
CA MET A 173 -0.96 -4.65 12.64
C MET A 173 -2.24 -4.41 13.45
N LEU A 174 -2.74 -3.16 13.54
CA LEU A 174 -4.02 -2.86 14.19
C LEU A 174 -5.17 -3.55 13.45
N LEU A 175 -5.17 -3.50 12.11
CA LEU A 175 -6.14 -4.21 11.28
C LEU A 175 -6.08 -5.73 11.50
N ARG A 176 -4.89 -6.33 11.70
CA ARG A 176 -4.77 -7.76 12.04
C ARG A 176 -5.28 -8.07 13.45
N GLU A 177 -5.06 -7.20 14.43
CA GLU A 177 -5.64 -7.37 15.76
C GLU A 177 -7.18 -7.29 15.66
N ALA A 178 -7.74 -6.39 14.85
CA ALA A 178 -9.18 -6.30 14.58
C ALA A 178 -9.74 -7.58 13.94
N MET A 179 -9.01 -8.26 13.04
CA MET A 179 -9.45 -9.52 12.43
C MET A 179 -9.66 -10.67 13.44
N ASN A 180 -9.09 -10.58 14.64
CA ASN A 180 -9.24 -11.57 15.71
C ASN A 180 -10.02 -11.02 16.93
N ASP A 181 -10.28 -9.72 16.96
CA ASP A 181 -10.98 -8.95 17.99
C ASP A 181 -11.71 -7.78 17.29
N PRO A 182 -12.86 -8.02 16.61
CA PRO A 182 -13.48 -7.02 15.72
C PRO A 182 -13.96 -5.75 16.44
N ASN A 183 -14.23 -5.86 17.74
CA ASN A 183 -14.60 -4.76 18.62
C ASN A 183 -13.37 -4.01 19.18
N LEU A 184 -12.16 -4.56 18.98
CA LEU A 184 -10.89 -4.07 19.52
C LEU A 184 -10.94 -3.84 21.04
N GLU A 185 -11.55 -4.77 21.79
CA GLU A 185 -11.92 -4.61 23.22
C GLU A 185 -10.72 -4.35 24.15
N LYS A 186 -9.51 -4.66 23.71
CA LYS A 186 -8.25 -4.34 24.39
C LYS A 186 -7.92 -2.84 24.41
N TYR A 187 -8.52 -2.04 23.53
CA TYR A 187 -8.19 -0.64 23.30
C TYR A 187 -9.33 0.27 23.77
N SER A 188 -9.07 1.07 24.81
CA SER A 188 -10.01 2.11 25.27
C SER A 188 -9.98 3.39 24.44
N ALA A 189 -8.93 3.58 23.63
CA ALA A 189 -8.77 4.67 22.69
C ALA A 189 -7.84 4.22 21.54
N ILE A 190 -8.13 4.69 20.32
CA ILE A 190 -7.33 4.43 19.12
C ILE A 190 -6.97 5.78 18.52
N ILE A 191 -5.70 5.95 18.15
CA ILE A 191 -5.20 7.15 17.48
C ILE A 191 -4.67 6.72 16.11
N LEU A 192 -5.41 7.06 15.05
CA LEU A 192 -4.97 6.88 13.67
C LEU A 192 -4.06 8.06 13.28
N ASP A 193 -2.78 7.95 13.61
CA ASP A 193 -1.76 8.93 13.24
C ASP A 193 -1.50 8.90 11.72
N GLU A 194 -1.04 10.03 11.18
CA GLU A 194 -0.64 10.19 9.76
C GLU A 194 -1.70 9.77 8.72
N ALA A 195 -2.99 9.77 9.08
CA ALA A 195 -4.11 9.32 8.23
C ALA A 195 -4.24 9.99 6.85
N HIS A 196 -3.52 11.09 6.62
CA HIS A 196 -3.38 11.74 5.32
C HIS A 196 -2.57 10.93 4.30
N GLU A 197 -1.81 9.90 4.70
CA GLU A 197 -1.11 9.00 3.77
C GLU A 197 -2.05 8.12 2.93
N ARG A 198 -3.30 7.92 3.39
CA ARG A 198 -4.32 7.10 2.69
C ARG A 198 -3.80 5.70 2.30
N THR A 199 -3.09 5.07 3.24
CA THR A 199 -2.62 3.69 3.11
C THR A 199 -3.80 2.72 3.10
N LEU A 200 -3.58 1.54 2.54
CA LEU A 200 -4.62 0.54 2.39
C LEU A 200 -5.27 0.13 3.72
N ALA A 201 -4.48 -0.04 4.79
CA ALA A 201 -4.98 -0.40 6.10
C ALA A 201 -5.63 0.78 6.84
N THR A 202 -5.09 1.99 6.70
CA THR A 202 -5.70 3.19 7.32
C THR A 202 -7.06 3.51 6.72
N ASP A 203 -7.26 3.34 5.41
CA ASP A 203 -8.56 3.53 4.77
C ASP A 203 -9.61 2.52 5.27
N ILE A 204 -9.23 1.27 5.50
CA ILE A 204 -10.12 0.25 6.10
C ILE A 204 -10.44 0.63 7.55
N LEU A 205 -9.44 0.99 8.35
CA LEU A 205 -9.62 1.42 9.74
C LEU A 205 -10.46 2.70 9.85
N MET A 206 -10.34 3.65 8.92
CA MET A 206 -11.19 4.84 8.85
C MET A 206 -12.61 4.53 8.36
N GLY A 207 -12.79 3.57 7.45
CA GLY A 207 -14.12 3.03 7.11
C GLY A 207 -14.86 2.49 8.33
N LEU A 208 -14.12 2.02 9.34
CA LEU A 208 -14.64 1.62 10.64
C LEU A 208 -14.79 2.81 11.65
N MET A 209 -14.26 4.03 11.40
CA MET A 209 -14.00 5.06 12.46
C MET A 209 -13.97 6.61 12.08
N LYS A 210 -14.57 7.12 10.99
CA LYS A 210 -14.61 8.58 10.51
C LYS A 210 -14.89 9.66 11.63
N GLN A 211 -14.53 10.98 11.60
CA GLN A 211 -14.27 12.02 10.54
C GLN A 211 -13.52 13.32 11.07
N THR A 212 -13.14 14.31 10.22
CA THR A 212 -11.93 15.23 10.32
C THR A 212 -12.09 16.79 10.33
N VAL A 213 -11.13 17.58 10.91
CA VAL A 213 -10.97 19.10 10.88
C VAL A 213 -9.46 19.58 11.02
N PRO A 214 -8.95 20.72 10.43
CA PRO A 214 -7.48 21.02 10.21
C PRO A 214 -6.72 22.07 11.12
N GLY A 215 -5.36 22.11 11.08
CA GLY A 215 -4.41 23.02 11.84
C GLY A 215 -3.00 23.28 11.20
N ARG A 216 -2.06 24.07 11.81
CA ARG A 216 -0.86 24.75 11.16
C ARG A 216 0.52 24.78 11.92
N THR A 217 1.61 25.18 11.24
CA THR A 217 3.07 25.23 11.64
C THR A 217 3.81 26.60 11.60
N PHE A 218 5.10 26.59 11.97
CA PHE A 218 6.14 27.62 11.75
C PHE A 218 6.52 27.83 10.25
N PRO A 219 7.09 28.99 9.85
CA PRO A 219 7.41 29.27 8.45
C PRO A 219 8.61 28.47 7.91
N VAL A 220 8.44 27.96 6.67
CA VAL A 220 9.49 27.35 5.83
C VAL A 220 9.58 28.12 4.52
N GLU A 221 10.77 28.56 4.14
CA GLU A 221 11.01 29.21 2.85
C GLU A 221 11.09 28.17 1.73
N ILE A 222 10.33 28.36 0.64
CA ILE A 222 10.30 27.45 -0.50
C ILE A 222 11.07 28.06 -1.68
N TYR A 223 12.05 27.32 -2.20
CA TYR A 223 12.82 27.66 -3.38
C TYR A 223 12.49 26.66 -4.49
N TYR A 224 12.30 27.16 -5.72
CA TYR A 224 12.07 26.35 -6.93
C TYR A 224 13.23 26.52 -7.91
N THR A 225 13.47 25.54 -8.77
CA THR A 225 14.38 25.74 -9.90
C THR A 225 13.73 26.64 -10.97
N PRO A 226 14.51 27.46 -11.70
CA PRO A 226 13.98 28.28 -12.79
C PRO A 226 13.57 27.44 -14.00
N GLU A 227 14.23 26.30 -14.21
CA GLU A 227 14.00 25.37 -15.31
C GLU A 227 13.88 23.93 -14.78
N ALA A 228 13.39 23.01 -15.62
CA ALA A 228 13.23 21.61 -15.25
C ALA A 228 14.54 20.84 -15.39
N GLU A 229 15.00 20.22 -14.29
CA GLU A 229 16.20 19.38 -14.27
C GLU A 229 15.90 18.02 -14.91
N ARG A 230 16.72 17.58 -15.88
CA ARG A 230 16.56 16.27 -16.54
C ARG A 230 17.05 15.09 -15.70
N ASP A 231 18.10 15.31 -14.92
CA ASP A 231 18.65 14.34 -13.98
C ASP A 231 18.47 14.90 -12.57
N TYR A 232 17.40 14.47 -11.91
CA TYR A 232 17.05 14.95 -10.58
C TYR A 232 18.04 14.44 -9.51
N LEU A 233 18.74 13.34 -9.76
CA LEU A 233 19.71 12.76 -8.84
C LEU A 233 20.99 13.61 -8.83
N GLU A 234 21.49 13.98 -10.00
CA GLU A 234 22.64 14.87 -10.13
C GLU A 234 22.31 16.28 -9.60
N ALA A 235 21.12 16.81 -9.90
CA ALA A 235 20.65 18.08 -9.35
C ALA A 235 20.53 18.04 -7.81
N ALA A 236 20.10 16.92 -7.23
CA ALA A 236 20.00 16.72 -5.79
C ALA A 236 21.37 16.73 -5.11
N ILE A 237 22.34 16.00 -5.65
CA ILE A 237 23.71 15.93 -5.12
C ILE A 237 24.36 17.32 -5.18
N ARG A 238 24.27 17.99 -6.34
CA ARG A 238 24.74 19.37 -6.54
C ARG A 238 24.13 20.34 -5.52
N THR A 239 22.82 20.23 -5.25
CA THR A 239 22.13 21.08 -4.26
C THR A 239 22.59 20.79 -2.83
N VAL A 240 22.78 19.52 -2.45
CA VAL A 240 23.35 19.14 -1.14
C VAL A 240 24.74 19.75 -0.95
N MET A 241 25.60 19.69 -1.96
CA MET A 241 26.96 20.25 -1.88
C MET A 241 26.95 21.77 -1.81
N GLN A 242 26.07 22.45 -2.56
CA GLN A 242 25.88 23.91 -2.47
C GLN A 242 25.40 24.37 -1.08
N ILE A 243 24.43 23.66 -0.49
CA ILE A 243 23.98 23.93 0.89
C ILE A 243 25.14 23.74 1.88
N HIS A 244 25.93 22.67 1.72
CA HIS A 244 27.07 22.44 2.61
C HIS A 244 28.13 23.54 2.52
N GLU A 245 28.41 24.05 1.32
CA GLU A 245 29.42 25.07 1.10
C GLU A 245 28.97 26.49 1.52
N TYR A 246 27.73 26.89 1.23
CA TYR A 246 27.30 28.29 1.33
C TYR A 246 26.27 28.59 2.44
N GLU A 247 25.47 27.63 2.90
CA GLU A 247 24.38 27.90 3.86
C GLU A 247 24.83 27.81 5.34
N PRO A 248 24.21 28.57 6.27
CA PRO A 248 24.48 28.53 7.71
C PRO A 248 24.28 27.14 8.38
N PRO A 249 24.65 26.96 9.67
CA PRO A 249 24.59 25.67 10.37
C PRO A 249 23.19 25.06 10.44
N GLY A 250 23.04 23.83 9.93
CA GLY A 250 21.81 23.04 10.01
C GLY A 250 21.87 21.83 9.11
N ASP A 251 21.22 20.74 9.51
CA ASP A 251 21.33 19.46 8.80
C ASP A 251 20.42 19.40 7.58
N ILE A 252 20.76 18.50 6.64
CA ILE A 252 20.10 18.34 5.34
C ILE A 252 19.33 17.02 5.32
N LEU A 253 18.07 17.07 4.86
CA LEU A 253 17.28 15.91 4.48
C LEU A 253 17.04 15.93 2.97
N LEU A 254 17.57 14.93 2.26
CA LEU A 254 17.36 14.73 0.83
C LEU A 254 16.41 13.54 0.61
N PHE A 255 15.34 13.75 -0.16
CA PHE A 255 14.43 12.70 -0.60
C PHE A 255 14.88 12.09 -1.93
N LEU A 256 14.93 10.77 -2.02
CA LEU A 256 15.16 9.97 -3.24
C LEU A 256 14.18 8.76 -3.26
N THR A 257 14.25 7.92 -4.29
CA THR A 257 13.16 6.98 -4.60
C THR A 257 13.39 5.54 -4.11
N GLY A 258 14.63 5.11 -3.83
CA GLY A 258 14.89 3.77 -3.30
C GLY A 258 16.36 3.46 -2.97
N GLU A 259 16.57 2.27 -2.39
CA GLU A 259 17.85 1.79 -1.83
C GLU A 259 19.09 1.98 -2.73
N GLU A 260 19.10 1.41 -3.94
CA GLU A 260 20.26 1.49 -4.86
C GLU A 260 20.63 2.93 -5.24
N GLU A 261 19.62 3.78 -5.43
CA GLU A 261 19.79 5.20 -5.74
C GLU A 261 20.33 5.98 -4.55
N ILE A 262 19.82 5.70 -3.35
CA ILE A 262 20.26 6.33 -2.09
C ILE A 262 21.72 5.97 -1.79
N GLU A 263 22.13 4.71 -1.92
CA GLU A 263 23.51 4.31 -1.67
C GLU A 263 24.49 4.91 -2.70
N ASN A 264 24.08 5.00 -3.98
CA ASN A 264 24.85 5.69 -5.02
C ASN A 264 25.01 7.18 -4.71
N ALA A 265 23.92 7.88 -4.35
CA ALA A 265 23.96 9.26 -3.91
C ALA A 265 24.87 9.45 -2.67
N CYS A 266 24.74 8.59 -1.67
CA CYS A 266 25.59 8.61 -0.48
C CYS A 266 27.08 8.44 -0.82
N LEU A 267 27.42 7.59 -1.79
CA LEU A 267 28.79 7.41 -2.27
C LEU A 267 29.29 8.68 -2.99
N LYS A 268 28.54 9.20 -3.97
CA LYS A 268 28.89 10.42 -4.71
C LYS A 268 29.11 11.63 -3.78
N ILE A 269 28.17 11.90 -2.88
CA ILE A 269 28.23 13.02 -1.91
C ILE A 269 29.49 12.91 -1.03
N ARG A 270 29.86 11.69 -0.59
CA ARG A 270 31.11 11.48 0.19
C ARG A 270 32.34 11.80 -0.66
N THR A 271 32.42 11.27 -1.88
CA THR A 271 33.55 11.49 -2.80
C THR A 271 33.72 12.97 -3.15
N GLU A 272 32.65 13.66 -3.53
CA GLU A 272 32.69 15.09 -3.85
C GLU A 272 33.10 15.93 -2.62
N ASN A 273 32.58 15.59 -1.43
CA ASN A 273 33.00 16.24 -0.19
C ASN A 273 34.49 16.01 0.11
N GLU A 274 35.02 14.81 -0.12
CA GLU A 274 36.46 14.52 0.02
C GLU A 274 37.33 15.28 -0.99
N GLU A 275 36.84 15.54 -2.21
CA GLU A 275 37.55 16.38 -3.17
C GLU A 275 37.50 17.87 -2.81
N LEU A 276 36.34 18.38 -2.40
CA LEU A 276 36.19 19.78 -1.99
C LEU A 276 36.94 20.07 -0.69
N MET A 277 36.99 19.16 0.28
CA MET A 277 37.81 19.30 1.49
C MET A 277 39.32 19.39 1.23
N LYS A 278 39.81 19.00 0.03
CA LYS A 278 41.21 19.20 -0.39
C LYS A 278 41.47 20.59 -0.97
N ARG A 279 40.42 21.33 -1.36
CA ARG A 279 40.49 22.61 -2.09
C ARG A 279 39.94 23.80 -1.29
N SER A 280 38.99 23.55 -0.38
CA SER A 280 38.27 24.55 0.40
C SER A 280 38.21 24.16 1.88
N ASP A 281 38.18 25.14 2.79
CA ASP A 281 37.95 24.91 4.22
C ASP A 281 36.46 24.63 4.49
N LEU A 282 36.10 23.35 4.38
CA LEU A 282 34.76 22.83 4.65
C LEU A 282 34.73 22.05 5.98
N GLY A 283 33.61 22.18 6.68
CA GLY A 283 33.30 21.38 7.86
C GLY A 283 33.05 19.92 7.49
N THR A 284 33.21 19.02 8.47
CA THR A 284 33.02 17.57 8.26
C THR A 284 31.58 17.26 7.86
N LEU A 285 31.40 16.43 6.84
CA LEU A 285 30.09 16.00 6.35
C LEU A 285 29.81 14.54 6.77
N LYS A 286 28.66 14.29 7.39
CA LYS A 286 28.24 12.96 7.87
C LYS A 286 27.03 12.49 7.06
N VAL A 287 27.27 11.62 6.09
CA VAL A 287 26.27 11.17 5.10
C VAL A 287 25.67 9.82 5.51
N LEU A 288 24.36 9.78 5.75
CA LEU A 288 23.62 8.63 6.29
C LEU A 288 22.45 8.23 5.37
N PRO A 289 22.36 6.96 4.93
CA PRO A 289 21.21 6.44 4.18
C PRO A 289 20.03 6.09 5.10
N LEU A 290 18.80 6.23 4.60
CA LEU A 290 17.58 5.87 5.34
C LEU A 290 16.46 5.34 4.41
N TYR A 291 16.24 4.03 4.43
CA TYR A 291 15.22 3.36 3.62
C TYR A 291 14.63 2.15 4.39
N SER A 292 13.46 1.65 3.97
CA SER A 292 12.69 0.64 4.73
C SER A 292 13.41 -0.70 4.93
N SER A 293 14.20 -1.14 3.95
CA SER A 293 15.03 -2.34 4.03
C SER A 293 16.28 -2.18 4.90
N LEU A 294 16.53 -1.04 5.55
CA LEU A 294 17.71 -0.77 6.39
C LEU A 294 17.51 -1.34 7.83
N PRO A 295 18.55 -1.81 8.58
CA PRO A 295 18.36 -2.39 9.92
C PRO A 295 17.97 -1.34 10.98
N PRO A 296 17.14 -1.66 12.00
CA PRO A 296 16.71 -0.67 13.01
C PRO A 296 17.87 0.07 13.71
N GLN A 297 18.95 -0.66 14.06
CA GLN A 297 20.17 -0.09 14.64
C GLN A 297 20.87 0.92 13.72
N GLN A 298 20.78 0.72 12.40
CA GLN A 298 21.34 1.67 11.43
C GLN A 298 20.35 2.81 11.13
N GLN A 299 19.03 2.56 11.16
CA GLN A 299 18.01 3.61 11.05
C GLN A 299 18.14 4.60 12.21
N GLN A 300 18.38 4.12 13.44
CA GLN A 300 18.60 4.96 14.62
C GLN A 300 19.81 5.92 14.48
N ARG A 301 20.75 5.67 13.56
CA ARG A 301 21.93 6.52 13.37
C ARG A 301 21.59 7.92 12.85
N ILE A 302 20.43 8.10 12.22
CA ILE A 302 19.96 9.41 11.77
C ILE A 302 19.72 10.40 12.93
N PHE A 303 19.51 9.88 14.14
CA PHE A 303 19.38 10.67 15.37
C PHE A 303 20.74 10.98 16.02
N GLU A 304 21.87 10.46 15.52
CA GLU A 304 23.19 10.89 15.98
C GLU A 304 23.41 12.38 15.66
N ASP A 305 24.14 13.09 16.53
CA ASP A 305 24.49 14.49 16.30
C ASP A 305 25.33 14.70 15.03
N ALA A 306 25.22 15.92 14.50
CA ALA A 306 26.11 16.43 13.46
C ALA A 306 27.57 16.47 13.99
N PRO A 307 28.57 16.23 13.12
CA PRO A 307 29.97 16.28 13.52
C PRO A 307 30.38 17.71 13.92
N PRO A 308 31.33 17.88 14.86
CA PRO A 308 31.82 19.20 15.23
C PRO A 308 32.61 19.87 14.08
N PRO A 309 32.81 21.20 14.12
CA PRO A 309 33.74 21.91 13.24
C PRO A 309 35.16 21.31 13.34
N ARG A 310 35.91 21.34 12.23
CA ARG A 310 37.30 20.82 12.17
C ARG A 310 38.30 21.69 12.96
N THR A 311 38.02 22.98 13.08
CA THR A 311 38.82 23.98 13.80
C THR A 311 37.87 24.86 14.62
N LYS A 312 38.37 25.55 15.64
CA LYS A 312 37.54 26.36 16.56
C LYS A 312 36.71 27.45 15.86
N ASP A 313 37.24 28.00 14.78
CA ASP A 313 36.65 29.10 13.99
C ASP A 313 36.24 28.64 12.58
N GLY A 314 36.28 27.33 12.30
CA GLY A 314 35.99 26.76 10.98
C GLY A 314 34.51 26.57 10.68
N LYS A 315 34.19 26.27 9.42
CA LYS A 315 32.81 26.00 8.99
C LYS A 315 32.17 24.86 9.82
N PRO A 316 30.86 24.95 10.12
CA PRO A 316 30.15 23.92 10.89
C PRO A 316 30.23 22.56 10.20
N GLY A 317 30.41 21.50 11.00
CA GLY A 317 30.13 20.16 10.52
C GLY A 317 28.61 19.96 10.36
N ARG A 318 28.22 19.04 9.47
CA ARG A 318 26.82 18.88 9.03
C ARG A 318 26.48 17.41 8.83
N LYS A 319 25.25 17.02 9.16
CA LYS A 319 24.67 15.71 8.83
C LYS A 319 23.79 15.84 7.58
N VAL A 320 23.91 14.87 6.68
CA VAL A 320 23.07 14.72 5.49
C VAL A 320 22.40 13.35 5.59
N ILE A 321 21.07 13.35 5.61
CA ILE A 321 20.29 12.12 5.56
C ILE A 321 19.68 12.02 4.17
N VAL A 322 19.97 10.91 3.49
CA VAL A 322 19.46 10.62 2.15
C VAL A 322 18.44 9.50 2.29
N SER A 323 17.17 9.80 2.01
CA SER A 323 16.04 8.96 2.45
C SER A 323 14.97 8.75 1.39
N THR A 324 14.19 7.67 1.51
CA THR A 324 12.91 7.57 0.81
C THR A 324 11.84 8.44 1.48
N ASN A 325 10.59 8.33 1.04
CA ASN A 325 9.44 8.89 1.73
C ASN A 325 9.21 8.33 3.16
N ILE A 326 10.03 7.40 3.66
CA ILE A 326 10.02 6.99 5.08
C ILE A 326 10.29 8.15 6.05
N ALA A 327 10.95 9.22 5.60
CA ALA A 327 11.12 10.45 6.37
C ALA A 327 10.03 11.51 6.10
N GLU A 328 9.09 11.28 5.18
CA GLU A 328 8.16 12.29 4.65
C GLU A 328 7.07 12.70 5.62
N THR A 329 6.64 11.80 6.51
CA THR A 329 5.45 11.93 7.37
C THR A 329 5.80 11.67 8.82
N SER A 330 6.31 10.48 9.13
CA SER A 330 6.37 9.98 10.50
C SER A 330 7.73 10.09 11.20
N LEU A 331 8.76 10.74 10.65
CA LEU A 331 10.08 10.85 11.32
C LEU A 331 10.56 12.29 11.61
N THR A 332 11.03 12.54 12.85
CA THR A 332 11.64 13.82 13.29
C THR A 332 13.13 13.65 13.56
N ILE A 333 13.97 14.16 12.66
CA ILE A 333 15.38 14.34 12.94
C ILE A 333 15.58 15.75 13.50
N ASP A 334 15.97 15.85 14.76
CA ASP A 334 16.44 17.11 15.34
C ASP A 334 17.69 17.60 14.58
N GLY A 335 17.76 18.90 14.35
CA GLY A 335 18.85 19.55 13.61
C GLY A 335 18.56 19.89 12.14
N ILE A 336 17.56 19.25 11.50
CA ILE A 336 17.21 19.53 10.10
C ILE A 336 16.76 21.00 9.92
N VAL A 337 17.38 21.67 8.96
CA VAL A 337 17.02 23.04 8.53
C VAL A 337 16.78 23.09 7.02
N TYR A 338 17.44 22.21 6.26
CA TYR A 338 17.40 22.23 4.80
C TYR A 338 16.78 20.93 4.29
N VAL A 339 15.75 21.05 3.45
CA VAL A 339 15.15 19.93 2.73
C VAL A 339 15.50 20.07 1.25
N VAL A 340 15.87 18.97 0.61
CA VAL A 340 16.00 18.87 -0.85
C VAL A 340 14.94 17.89 -1.34
N ASP A 341 14.03 18.38 -2.18
CA ASP A 341 12.91 17.62 -2.72
C ASP A 341 12.98 17.55 -4.26
N PRO A 342 13.40 16.40 -4.81
CA PRO A 342 13.36 16.15 -6.25
C PRO A 342 11.95 15.98 -6.84
N GLY A 343 10.90 15.85 -6.01
CA GLY A 343 9.52 15.71 -6.48
C GLY A 343 9.09 14.28 -6.85
N PHE A 344 9.90 13.26 -6.53
CA PHE A 344 9.62 11.86 -6.88
C PHE A 344 9.51 10.93 -5.66
N SER A 345 8.82 9.80 -5.87
CA SER A 345 8.68 8.67 -4.94
C SER A 345 8.50 7.36 -5.71
N LYS A 346 8.80 6.19 -5.12
CA LYS A 346 8.33 4.91 -5.67
C LYS A 346 6.94 4.61 -5.15
N GLN A 347 5.97 4.54 -6.06
CA GLN A 347 4.57 4.24 -5.76
C GLN A 347 4.21 2.84 -6.25
N LYS A 348 3.41 2.14 -5.44
CA LYS A 348 2.84 0.83 -5.77
C LYS A 348 1.73 1.01 -6.80
N VAL A 349 1.85 0.33 -7.93
CA VAL A 349 0.87 0.37 -9.02
C VAL A 349 0.50 -1.05 -9.42
N TYR A 350 -0.77 -1.39 -9.20
CA TYR A 350 -1.41 -2.61 -9.63
C TYR A 350 -2.19 -2.39 -10.92
N ASN A 351 -1.96 -3.24 -11.91
CA ASN A 351 -2.75 -3.27 -13.13
C ASN A 351 -3.72 -4.47 -13.08
N PRO A 352 -5.03 -4.26 -12.84
CA PRO A 352 -5.99 -5.35 -12.65
C PRO A 352 -6.17 -6.22 -13.91
N ARG A 353 -5.82 -5.71 -15.08
CA ARG A 353 -6.01 -6.40 -16.37
C ARG A 353 -4.90 -7.39 -16.71
N ILE A 354 -3.71 -7.22 -16.16
CA ILE A 354 -2.59 -8.18 -16.26
C ILE A 354 -2.21 -8.80 -14.91
N ARG A 355 -2.87 -8.40 -13.82
CA ARG A 355 -2.65 -8.86 -12.43
C ARG A 355 -1.21 -8.66 -11.93
N VAL A 356 -0.48 -7.70 -12.51
CA VAL A 356 0.88 -7.34 -12.11
C VAL A 356 0.83 -6.16 -11.16
N GLU A 357 1.53 -6.28 -10.04
CA GLU A 357 1.86 -5.18 -9.16
C GLU A 357 3.33 -4.79 -9.35
N SER A 358 3.62 -3.49 -9.39
CA SER A 358 4.95 -2.96 -9.66
C SER A 358 5.23 -1.70 -8.85
N LEU A 359 6.51 -1.42 -8.59
CA LEU A 359 6.94 -0.15 -7.99
C LEU A 359 7.45 0.76 -9.11
N LEU A 360 6.68 1.81 -9.41
CA LEU A 360 7.05 2.81 -10.41
C LEU A 360 7.55 4.06 -9.72
N VAL A 361 8.62 4.66 -10.24
CA VAL A 361 8.99 6.03 -9.86
C VAL A 361 7.94 6.96 -10.44
N SER A 362 7.35 7.82 -9.60
CA SER A 362 6.24 8.69 -9.98
C SER A 362 6.34 10.04 -9.26
N PRO A 363 5.84 11.12 -9.87
CA PRO A 363 5.74 12.42 -9.21
C PRO A 363 4.94 12.33 -7.90
N ILE A 364 5.30 13.15 -6.93
CA ILE A 364 4.57 13.28 -5.67
C ILE A 364 3.37 14.23 -5.80
N SER A 365 2.47 14.21 -4.81
CA SER A 365 1.42 15.23 -4.69
C SER A 365 1.94 16.53 -4.06
N LYS A 366 1.14 17.59 -4.17
CA LYS A 366 1.37 18.86 -3.47
C LYS A 366 1.34 18.67 -1.95
N ALA A 367 0.46 17.80 -1.43
CA ALA A 367 0.44 17.42 -0.02
C ALA A 367 1.75 16.74 0.43
N SER A 368 2.25 15.76 -0.32
CA SER A 368 3.58 15.17 -0.10
C SER A 368 4.70 16.22 -0.16
N ALA A 369 4.69 17.11 -1.14
CA ALA A 369 5.67 18.19 -1.27
C ALA A 369 5.60 19.22 -0.11
N GLN A 370 4.43 19.39 0.52
CA GLN A 370 4.26 20.19 1.75
C GLN A 370 4.80 19.44 2.97
N GLN A 371 4.49 18.15 3.12
CA GLN A 371 4.99 17.29 4.21
C GLN A 371 6.52 17.16 4.21
N ARG A 372 7.14 17.06 3.02
CA ARG A 372 8.60 17.14 2.83
C ARG A 372 9.15 18.49 3.28
N ALA A 373 8.53 19.59 2.86
CA ALA A 373 8.96 20.93 3.28
C ALA A 373 8.84 21.13 4.81
N GLY A 374 7.77 20.62 5.43
CA GLY A 374 7.54 20.61 6.89
C GLY A 374 8.50 19.75 7.71
N ARG A 375 9.50 19.11 7.08
CA ARG A 375 10.67 18.54 7.78
C ARG A 375 11.68 19.60 8.19
N ALA A 376 11.78 20.68 7.41
CA ALA A 376 12.33 21.95 7.88
C ALA A 376 11.28 22.69 8.73
N GLY A 377 11.69 23.72 9.48
CA GLY A 377 10.75 24.56 10.24
C GLY A 377 10.37 24.06 11.64
N ARG A 378 10.72 22.82 12.02
CA ARG A 378 10.26 22.21 13.29
C ARG A 378 10.89 22.76 14.56
N THR A 379 12.23 22.80 14.59
CA THR A 379 13.01 23.29 15.75
C THR A 379 13.39 24.76 15.62
N ARG A 380 13.38 25.27 14.38
CA ARG A 380 13.67 26.65 13.96
C ARG A 380 13.25 26.80 12.48
N ALA A 381 13.15 28.04 12.02
CA ALA A 381 12.92 28.34 10.60
C ALA A 381 13.92 27.61 9.69
N GLY A 382 13.47 27.22 8.49
CA GLY A 382 14.29 26.47 7.54
C GLY A 382 13.84 26.64 6.10
N LYS A 383 14.52 25.96 5.19
CA LYS A 383 14.39 26.10 3.73
C LYS A 383 14.11 24.76 3.06
N CYS A 384 13.25 24.76 2.05
CA CYS A 384 13.01 23.61 1.17
C CYS A 384 13.37 23.98 -0.27
N PHE A 385 14.32 23.24 -0.85
CA PHE A 385 14.74 23.36 -2.25
C PHE A 385 14.02 22.30 -3.09
N ARG A 386 13.03 22.73 -3.87
CA ARG A 386 12.28 21.91 -4.81
C ARG A 386 12.99 21.93 -6.16
N LEU A 387 13.40 20.76 -6.66
CA LEU A 387 14.20 20.64 -7.90
C LEU A 387 13.34 20.64 -9.17
N TYR A 388 12.23 21.36 -9.11
CA TYR A 388 11.23 21.51 -10.14
C TYR A 388 10.66 22.93 -10.10
N THR A 389 10.13 23.39 -11.23
CA THR A 389 9.62 24.76 -11.34
C THR A 389 8.34 24.97 -10.52
N GLU A 390 8.09 26.22 -10.10
CA GLU A 390 6.82 26.60 -9.45
C GLU A 390 5.62 26.31 -10.35
N LYS A 391 5.78 26.47 -11.67
CA LYS A 391 4.76 26.12 -12.67
C LYS A 391 4.41 24.62 -12.62
N ALA A 392 5.42 23.75 -12.52
CA ALA A 392 5.21 22.31 -12.39
C ALA A 392 4.54 21.96 -11.05
N PHE A 393 4.98 22.58 -9.93
CA PHE A 393 4.29 22.44 -8.64
C PHE A 393 2.80 22.80 -8.74
N LEU A 394 2.46 23.93 -9.38
CA LEU A 394 1.08 24.41 -9.45
C LEU A 394 0.19 23.65 -10.45
N LYS A 395 0.74 23.21 -11.59
CA LYS A 395 -0.04 22.69 -12.74
C LYS A 395 0.16 21.21 -13.07
N GLU A 396 1.26 20.60 -12.65
CA GLU A 396 1.62 19.22 -13.01
C GLU A 396 1.46 18.27 -11.82
N LEU A 397 1.76 18.73 -10.59
CA LEU A 397 1.52 17.95 -9.38
C LEU A 397 0.04 17.99 -8.96
N GLN A 398 -0.50 16.84 -8.58
CA GLN A 398 -1.87 16.67 -8.07
C GLN A 398 -1.96 17.15 -6.61
N GLU A 399 -3.14 17.60 -6.16
CA GLU A 399 -3.30 18.13 -4.78
C GLU A 399 -2.97 17.09 -3.70
N GLN A 400 -3.55 15.90 -3.82
CA GLN A 400 -3.41 14.78 -2.89
C GLN A 400 -2.86 13.56 -3.62
N THR A 401 -2.18 12.67 -2.89
CA THR A 401 -1.75 11.38 -3.41
C THR A 401 -2.97 10.47 -3.58
N TYR A 402 -3.08 9.76 -4.69
CA TYR A 402 -4.17 8.79 -4.88
C TYR A 402 -4.14 7.72 -3.77
N PRO A 403 -5.28 7.47 -3.08
CA PRO A 403 -5.40 6.43 -2.05
C PRO A 403 -4.89 5.08 -2.54
N GLU A 404 -4.17 4.35 -1.69
CA GLU A 404 -3.52 3.11 -2.09
C GLU A 404 -4.52 2.04 -2.56
N ILE A 405 -5.73 2.04 -1.98
CA ILE A 405 -6.84 1.16 -2.37
C ILE A 405 -7.25 1.26 -3.84
N LEU A 406 -7.06 2.42 -4.49
CA LEU A 406 -7.40 2.62 -5.89
C LEU A 406 -6.34 2.05 -6.86
N ARG A 407 -5.17 1.65 -6.36
CA ARG A 407 -3.97 1.35 -7.16
C ARG A 407 -3.13 0.17 -6.66
N SER A 408 -3.70 -0.69 -5.82
CA SER A 408 -3.04 -1.89 -5.27
C SER A 408 -3.85 -3.17 -5.50
N ASN A 409 -3.20 -4.33 -5.35
CA ASN A 409 -3.90 -5.61 -5.40
C ASN A 409 -4.80 -5.78 -4.16
N LEU A 410 -6.10 -5.90 -4.35
CA LEU A 410 -7.09 -6.00 -3.28
C LEU A 410 -7.31 -7.43 -2.75
N GLY A 411 -6.61 -8.44 -3.28
CA GLY A 411 -6.79 -9.84 -2.84
C GLY A 411 -6.60 -10.03 -1.33
N SER A 412 -5.58 -9.41 -0.74
CA SER A 412 -5.35 -9.46 0.71
C SER A 412 -6.44 -8.70 1.48
N VAL A 413 -6.90 -7.55 0.97
CA VAL A 413 -7.95 -6.74 1.60
C VAL A 413 -9.30 -7.44 1.61
N VAL A 414 -9.74 -7.96 0.46
CA VAL A 414 -11.00 -8.71 0.35
C VAL A 414 -11.02 -9.89 1.31
N LEU A 415 -9.89 -10.60 1.41
CA LEU A 415 -9.74 -11.73 2.33
C LEU A 415 -9.82 -11.30 3.81
N GLN A 416 -9.25 -10.15 4.16
CA GLN A 416 -9.30 -9.58 5.52
C GLN A 416 -10.70 -9.06 5.87
N LEU A 417 -11.38 -8.36 4.96
CA LEU A 417 -12.75 -7.88 5.12
C LEU A 417 -13.74 -9.04 5.30
N LYS A 418 -13.62 -10.09 4.47
CA LYS A 418 -14.43 -11.32 4.61
C LYS A 418 -14.19 -12.00 5.96
N LYS A 419 -12.95 -12.05 6.46
CA LYS A 419 -12.66 -12.56 7.81
C LYS A 419 -13.21 -11.67 8.94
N LEU A 420 -13.32 -10.36 8.73
CA LEU A 420 -13.99 -9.43 9.64
C LEU A 420 -15.54 -9.58 9.65
N GLY A 421 -16.10 -10.49 8.86
CA GLY A 421 -17.56 -10.66 8.72
C GLY A 421 -18.22 -9.63 7.80
N ILE A 422 -17.44 -8.95 6.95
CA ILE A 422 -17.93 -7.97 5.99
C ILE A 422 -18.19 -8.69 4.67
N ASP A 423 -19.44 -9.13 4.49
CA ASP A 423 -19.82 -9.89 3.30
C ASP A 423 -20.17 -9.01 2.09
N ASP A 424 -20.84 -7.89 2.32
CA ASP A 424 -21.18 -6.92 1.27
C ASP A 424 -20.02 -5.94 1.02
N LEU A 425 -19.07 -6.41 0.23
CA LEU A 425 -17.89 -5.65 -0.18
C LEU A 425 -18.19 -4.58 -1.24
N VAL A 426 -19.37 -4.63 -1.87
CA VAL A 426 -19.79 -3.69 -2.92
C VAL A 426 -20.35 -2.41 -2.30
N HIS A 427 -21.10 -2.54 -1.20
CA HIS A 427 -21.67 -1.42 -0.46
C HIS A 427 -20.90 -1.07 0.83
N PHE A 428 -19.73 -1.67 1.07
CA PHE A 428 -18.85 -1.28 2.17
C PHE A 428 -18.42 0.19 2.02
N ASP A 429 -18.53 0.96 3.10
CA ASP A 429 -18.36 2.42 3.12
C ASP A 429 -16.88 2.86 3.13
N PHE A 430 -16.14 2.44 2.09
CA PHE A 430 -14.81 2.94 1.77
C PHE A 430 -14.83 4.47 1.61
N MET A 431 -13.82 5.17 2.13
CA MET A 431 -13.70 6.62 1.93
C MET A 431 -13.57 7.00 0.45
N ASP A 432 -12.80 6.21 -0.30
CA ASP A 432 -12.75 6.23 -1.76
C ASP A 432 -12.86 4.77 -2.26
N PRO A 433 -14.01 4.34 -2.80
CA PRO A 433 -14.22 2.94 -3.16
C PRO A 433 -13.39 2.52 -4.38
N PRO A 434 -12.84 1.28 -4.40
CA PRO A 434 -12.10 0.78 -5.55
C PRO A 434 -13.02 0.56 -6.77
N ALA A 435 -12.43 0.56 -7.96
CA ALA A 435 -13.16 0.23 -9.18
C ALA A 435 -13.76 -1.19 -9.09
N PRO A 436 -15.02 -1.41 -9.53
CA PRO A 436 -15.66 -2.73 -9.48
C PRO A 436 -14.85 -3.84 -10.18
N GLU A 437 -14.16 -3.53 -11.28
CA GLU A 437 -13.25 -4.48 -11.94
C GLU A 437 -12.16 -4.98 -10.97
N THR A 438 -11.51 -4.08 -10.20
CA THR A 438 -10.45 -4.45 -9.25
C THR A 438 -10.98 -5.32 -8.11
N LEU A 439 -12.18 -5.02 -7.59
CA LEU A 439 -12.84 -5.83 -6.55
C LEU A 439 -13.21 -7.21 -7.09
N MET A 440 -13.80 -7.28 -8.28
CA MET A 440 -14.11 -8.54 -8.97
C MET A 440 -12.86 -9.39 -9.22
N ARG A 441 -11.72 -8.79 -9.63
CA ARG A 441 -10.46 -9.53 -9.80
C ARG A 441 -9.90 -10.08 -8.49
N ALA A 442 -10.11 -9.39 -7.37
CA ALA A 442 -9.72 -9.88 -6.06
C ALA A 442 -10.61 -11.06 -5.61
N LEU A 443 -11.93 -10.97 -5.82
CA LEU A 443 -12.86 -12.07 -5.57
C LEU A 443 -12.56 -13.30 -6.45
N GLU A 444 -12.40 -13.10 -7.75
CA GLU A 444 -12.01 -14.13 -8.73
C GLU A 444 -10.68 -14.82 -8.34
N LEU A 445 -9.68 -14.03 -7.92
CA LEU A 445 -8.40 -14.54 -7.45
C LEU A 445 -8.58 -15.43 -6.20
N LEU A 446 -9.37 -15.00 -5.22
CA LEU A 446 -9.55 -15.73 -3.97
C LEU A 446 -10.39 -17.00 -4.16
N ASN A 447 -11.44 -16.97 -4.99
CA ASN A 447 -12.18 -18.17 -5.40
C ASN A 447 -11.25 -19.18 -6.10
N TYR A 448 -10.40 -18.75 -7.06
CA TYR A 448 -9.42 -19.62 -7.71
C TYR A 448 -8.33 -20.17 -6.78
N LEU A 449 -8.01 -19.47 -5.68
CA LEU A 449 -7.11 -19.99 -4.65
C LEU A 449 -7.83 -20.92 -3.65
N GLY A 450 -9.14 -21.11 -3.78
CA GLY A 450 -9.99 -21.86 -2.84
C GLY A 450 -10.20 -21.15 -1.49
N ALA A 451 -9.88 -19.85 -1.41
CA ALA A 451 -10.06 -19.03 -0.21
C ALA A 451 -11.50 -18.52 -0.04
N LEU A 452 -12.24 -18.43 -1.16
CA LEU A 452 -13.68 -18.21 -1.18
C LEU A 452 -14.35 -19.37 -1.93
N ASP A 453 -15.59 -19.71 -1.57
CA ASP A 453 -16.43 -20.60 -2.36
C ASP A 453 -17.09 -19.86 -3.55
N ASP A 454 -17.96 -20.52 -4.30
CA ASP A 454 -18.64 -19.95 -5.47
C ASP A 454 -19.76 -18.95 -5.09
N ASP A 455 -20.26 -19.04 -3.85
CA ASP A 455 -21.20 -18.07 -3.25
C ASP A 455 -20.46 -16.85 -2.65
N GLY A 456 -19.12 -16.88 -2.61
CA GLY A 456 -18.27 -15.81 -2.10
C GLY A 456 -18.10 -15.80 -0.58
N ASN A 457 -18.41 -16.89 0.12
CA ASN A 457 -18.16 -17.06 1.55
C ASN A 457 -16.72 -17.48 1.81
N LEU A 458 -16.22 -17.21 3.02
CA LEU A 458 -14.87 -17.56 3.43
C LEU A 458 -14.75 -19.06 3.74
N THR A 459 -13.85 -19.77 3.04
CA THR A 459 -13.60 -21.20 3.26
C THR A 459 -12.66 -21.43 4.46
N GLY A 460 -12.49 -22.69 4.88
CA GLY A 460 -11.46 -23.05 5.87
C GLY A 460 -10.04 -22.64 5.42
N ASP A 461 -9.72 -22.86 4.15
CA ASP A 461 -8.49 -22.38 3.51
C ASP A 461 -8.39 -20.85 3.55
N GLY A 462 -9.49 -20.13 3.31
CA GLY A 462 -9.54 -18.67 3.36
C GLY A 462 -9.27 -18.12 4.76
N ILE A 463 -9.87 -18.71 5.80
CA ILE A 463 -9.61 -18.36 7.21
C ILE A 463 -8.12 -18.54 7.52
N LEU A 464 -7.53 -19.66 7.09
CA LEU A 464 -6.10 -19.96 7.30
C LEU A 464 -5.20 -19.00 6.52
N MET A 465 -5.51 -18.72 5.25
CA MET A 465 -4.78 -17.77 4.42
C MET A 465 -4.80 -16.34 5.01
N ALA A 466 -5.90 -15.95 5.63
CA ALA A 466 -6.05 -14.65 6.29
C ALA A 466 -5.22 -14.49 7.58
N GLU A 467 -4.80 -15.57 8.23
CA GLU A 467 -3.86 -15.50 9.37
C GLU A 467 -2.45 -15.08 8.92
N PHE A 468 -2.04 -15.44 7.70
CA PHE A 468 -0.69 -15.18 7.23
C PHE A 468 -0.50 -13.71 6.83
N PRO A 469 0.61 -13.06 7.22
CA PRO A 469 0.90 -11.67 6.87
C PRO A 469 1.46 -11.56 5.45
N LEU A 470 0.71 -12.00 4.43
CA LEU A 470 1.19 -12.24 3.06
C LEU A 470 0.09 -11.94 2.02
N ASP A 471 0.46 -11.73 0.76
CA ASP A 471 -0.50 -11.69 -0.36
C ASP A 471 -1.17 -13.05 -0.53
N PRO A 472 -2.43 -13.19 -0.99
CA PRO A 472 -3.12 -14.48 -1.00
C PRO A 472 -2.43 -15.57 -1.84
N GLN A 473 -1.85 -15.23 -2.99
CA GLN A 473 -1.05 -16.19 -3.75
C GLN A 473 0.13 -16.69 -2.94
N LEU A 474 0.79 -15.78 -2.20
CA LEU A 474 1.82 -16.17 -1.25
C LEU A 474 1.20 -16.96 -0.09
N ALA A 475 0.17 -16.52 0.63
CA ALA A 475 -0.44 -17.30 1.71
C ALA A 475 -0.84 -18.74 1.31
N LYS A 476 -1.33 -18.95 0.08
CA LYS A 476 -1.60 -20.29 -0.49
C LYS A 476 -0.31 -21.07 -0.83
N MET A 477 0.75 -20.37 -1.23
CA MET A 477 2.05 -20.89 -1.65
C MET A 477 3.14 -20.81 -0.57
N LEU A 478 2.89 -20.31 0.66
CA LEU A 478 3.97 -19.90 1.55
C LEU A 478 4.13 -20.78 2.78
N ILE A 479 4.74 -21.97 2.70
CA ILE A 479 5.28 -22.81 1.59
C ILE A 479 6.44 -22.31 0.66
N GLU A 480 6.86 -21.03 0.57
CA GLU A 480 8.21 -20.42 0.77
C GLU A 480 8.41 -18.98 0.17
N MET A 481 9.64 -18.41 0.29
CA MET A 481 9.98 -17.01 0.65
C MET A 481 10.85 -16.21 -0.38
N PRO A 482 11.13 -14.88 -0.18
CA PRO A 482 11.67 -13.97 -1.20
C PRO A 482 13.21 -13.94 -1.35
N ASN A 483 13.70 -13.11 -2.29
CA ASN A 483 15.06 -13.10 -2.86
C ASN A 483 16.22 -12.80 -1.86
N ILE A 484 17.35 -13.47 -2.06
CA ILE A 484 18.46 -13.63 -1.10
C ILE A 484 19.84 -13.18 -1.65
N PHE A 485 20.02 -13.07 -2.96
CA PHE A 485 21.33 -12.80 -3.58
C PHE A 485 21.75 -11.33 -3.50
N VAL A 486 23.03 -11.08 -3.17
CA VAL A 486 23.65 -9.73 -3.15
C VAL A 486 24.62 -9.63 -4.33
N ARG A 487 24.51 -8.61 -5.18
CA ARG A 487 25.37 -8.47 -6.37
C ARG A 487 26.04 -7.08 -6.43
N PRO A 488 27.15 -6.86 -5.70
CA PRO A 488 27.86 -5.58 -5.70
C PRO A 488 28.38 -5.23 -7.09
N ASN A 489 28.31 -3.95 -7.48
CA ASN A 489 28.70 -3.51 -8.83
C ASN A 489 30.18 -3.79 -9.14
N GLU A 490 31.06 -3.69 -8.15
CA GLU A 490 32.52 -3.94 -8.25
C GLU A 490 32.89 -5.43 -8.32
N SER A 491 31.97 -6.34 -7.99
CA SER A 491 32.26 -7.78 -7.84
C SER A 491 31.24 -8.68 -8.53
N LYS A 492 30.54 -8.19 -9.56
CA LYS A 492 29.47 -8.92 -10.27
C LYS A 492 29.85 -10.35 -10.66
N LYS A 493 31.05 -10.54 -11.21
CA LYS A 493 31.55 -11.87 -11.62
C LYS A 493 31.71 -12.82 -10.43
N GLN A 494 32.30 -12.36 -9.32
CA GLN A 494 32.47 -13.19 -8.12
C GLN A 494 31.13 -13.54 -7.45
N ALA A 495 30.15 -12.62 -7.54
CA ALA A 495 28.78 -12.88 -7.09
C ALA A 495 28.04 -13.89 -7.98
N GLU A 496 28.27 -13.87 -9.30
CA GLU A 496 27.75 -14.89 -10.24
C GLU A 496 28.40 -16.25 -10.03
N ASP A 497 29.74 -16.31 -9.92
CA ASP A 497 30.50 -17.52 -9.60
C ASP A 497 30.03 -18.12 -8.25
N ALA A 498 29.66 -17.27 -7.27
CA ALA A 498 29.09 -17.71 -6.01
C ALA A 498 27.63 -18.18 -6.13
N LYS A 499 26.75 -17.49 -6.88
CA LYS A 499 25.38 -17.96 -7.16
C LYS A 499 25.41 -19.33 -7.87
N GLY A 500 26.36 -19.53 -8.79
CA GLY A 500 26.53 -20.78 -9.54
C GLY A 500 26.73 -22.02 -8.66
N LYS A 501 27.26 -21.89 -7.45
CA LYS A 501 27.47 -23.00 -6.50
C LYS A 501 26.16 -23.61 -5.96
N PHE A 502 25.06 -22.87 -6.04
CA PHE A 502 23.74 -23.29 -5.53
C PHE A 502 22.74 -23.58 -6.66
N ALA A 503 23.10 -23.24 -7.89
CA ALA A 503 22.24 -23.32 -9.06
C ALA A 503 21.75 -24.75 -9.25
N HIS A 504 20.44 -24.93 -9.15
CA HIS A 504 19.75 -26.15 -9.52
C HIS A 504 19.31 -26.05 -10.98
N THR A 505 19.57 -27.09 -11.78
CA THR A 505 19.26 -27.12 -13.22
C THR A 505 17.80 -26.82 -13.52
N ASP A 506 16.91 -27.29 -12.65
CA ASP A 506 15.47 -27.29 -12.88
C ASP A 506 14.74 -26.03 -12.34
N GLY A 507 15.46 -25.02 -11.86
CA GLY A 507 14.88 -23.68 -11.60
C GLY A 507 15.43 -22.88 -10.42
N ASP A 508 15.13 -21.57 -10.40
CA ASP A 508 15.57 -20.64 -9.34
C ASP A 508 14.94 -20.94 -7.97
N HIS A 509 13.71 -21.48 -7.88
CA HIS A 509 13.09 -21.85 -6.59
C HIS A 509 13.91 -22.93 -5.85
N LEU A 510 14.35 -23.97 -6.57
CA LEU A 510 15.23 -25.01 -6.03
C LEU A 510 16.63 -24.47 -5.71
N THR A 511 17.08 -23.47 -6.46
CA THR A 511 18.32 -22.74 -6.18
C THR A 511 18.23 -21.95 -4.86
N LEU A 512 17.08 -21.33 -4.56
CA LEU A 512 16.83 -20.66 -3.27
C LEU A 512 16.78 -21.67 -2.11
N LEU A 513 16.17 -22.83 -2.30
CA LEU A 513 16.15 -23.92 -1.31
C LEU A 513 17.58 -24.41 -0.98
N ASN A 514 18.42 -24.61 -2.00
CA ASN A 514 19.84 -24.96 -1.81
C ASN A 514 20.60 -23.90 -1.01
N VAL A 515 20.37 -22.63 -1.30
CA VAL A 515 20.95 -21.49 -0.54
C VAL A 515 20.49 -21.52 0.92
N TYR A 516 19.21 -21.80 1.16
CA TYR A 516 18.65 -21.89 2.52
C TYR A 516 19.25 -23.05 3.32
N HIS A 517 19.34 -24.25 2.73
CA HIS A 517 19.95 -25.42 3.37
C HIS A 517 21.44 -25.22 3.70
N ALA A 518 22.17 -24.45 2.90
CA ALA A 518 23.59 -24.17 3.12
C ALA A 518 23.87 -23.03 4.13
N TYR A 519 22.85 -22.35 4.65
CA TYR A 519 22.98 -21.11 5.42
C TYR A 519 23.79 -21.22 6.72
N LYS A 520 24.90 -20.46 6.79
CA LYS A 520 25.64 -20.12 8.03
C LYS A 520 26.08 -18.65 7.99
N THR A 521 26.02 -17.92 9.11
CA THR A 521 26.19 -16.45 9.14
C THR A 521 27.51 -15.93 8.55
N LYS A 522 28.66 -16.46 8.99
CA LYS A 522 29.99 -16.04 8.46
C LYS A 522 30.24 -16.49 7.01
N TRP A 523 29.49 -17.47 6.53
CA TRP A 523 29.65 -18.07 5.20
C TRP A 523 28.85 -17.30 4.12
N CYS A 524 27.81 -16.56 4.51
CA CYS A 524 26.99 -15.76 3.59
C CYS A 524 27.78 -14.66 2.89
N TYR A 525 28.62 -13.93 3.64
CA TYR A 525 29.47 -12.87 3.09
C TYR A 525 30.39 -13.42 1.98
N ASN A 526 31.04 -14.55 2.24
CA ASN A 526 31.94 -15.23 1.30
C ASN A 526 31.24 -15.85 0.08
N ASN A 527 29.90 -15.87 0.05
CA ASN A 527 29.10 -16.41 -1.05
C ASN A 527 28.11 -15.40 -1.63
N TYR A 528 28.26 -14.10 -1.31
CA TYR A 528 27.42 -13.02 -1.85
C TYR A 528 25.92 -13.21 -1.53
N LEU A 529 25.63 -13.68 -0.32
CA LEU A 529 24.27 -13.92 0.19
C LEU A 529 23.91 -12.94 1.30
N SER A 530 22.68 -12.46 1.32
CA SER A 530 22.18 -11.61 2.38
C SER A 530 21.95 -12.44 3.65
N ALA A 531 22.92 -12.40 4.57
CA ALA A 531 22.81 -13.07 5.87
C ALA A 531 21.57 -12.61 6.67
N ARG A 532 21.09 -11.38 6.41
CA ARG A 532 19.86 -10.81 6.97
C ARG A 532 18.62 -11.38 6.30
N SER A 533 18.57 -11.46 4.97
CA SER A 533 17.41 -12.04 4.27
C SER A 533 17.24 -13.50 4.66
N LEU A 534 18.33 -14.25 4.79
CA LEU A 534 18.29 -15.64 5.27
C LEU A 534 17.91 -15.77 6.74
N LYS A 535 18.38 -14.89 7.63
CA LYS A 535 17.90 -14.85 9.03
C LYS A 535 16.41 -14.51 9.12
N SER A 536 15.95 -13.61 8.25
CA SER A 536 14.53 -13.25 8.14
C SER A 536 13.71 -14.42 7.61
N ALA A 537 14.21 -15.15 6.62
CA ALA A 537 13.56 -16.35 6.08
C ALA A 537 13.47 -17.47 7.12
N ASP A 538 14.52 -17.73 7.90
CA ASP A 538 14.46 -18.71 9.01
C ASP A 538 13.48 -18.25 10.10
N ASN A 539 13.55 -16.98 10.55
CA ASN A 539 12.57 -16.42 11.50
C ASN A 539 11.12 -16.61 11.01
N VAL A 540 10.84 -16.30 9.74
CA VAL A 540 9.51 -16.49 9.14
C VAL A 540 9.16 -17.97 9.08
N ARG A 541 10.07 -18.85 8.62
CA ARG A 541 9.85 -20.31 8.60
C ARG A 541 9.52 -20.88 9.98
N GLN A 542 10.18 -20.41 11.04
CA GLN A 542 9.87 -20.82 12.42
C GLN A 542 8.49 -20.31 12.89
N GLN A 543 8.02 -19.16 12.41
CA GLN A 543 6.67 -18.65 12.70
C GLN A 543 5.61 -19.43 11.92
N LEU A 544 5.82 -19.68 10.63
CA LEU A 544 4.94 -20.49 9.78
C LEU A 544 4.79 -21.90 10.34
N LYS A 545 5.89 -22.54 10.77
CA LYS A 545 5.87 -23.86 11.40
C LYS A 545 4.93 -23.91 12.62
N ARG A 546 4.98 -22.89 13.49
CA ARG A 546 4.06 -22.79 14.65
C ARG A 546 2.60 -22.59 14.23
N ILE A 547 2.34 -21.87 13.14
CA ILE A 547 0.99 -21.69 12.61
C ILE A 547 0.48 -23.02 12.04
N MET A 548 1.30 -23.75 11.28
CA MET A 548 0.98 -25.10 10.78
C MET A 548 0.69 -26.07 11.93
N GLU A 549 1.55 -26.10 12.97
CA GLU A 549 1.34 -26.91 14.18
C GLU A 549 0.06 -26.52 14.93
N ARG A 550 -0.29 -25.24 15.00
CA ARG A 550 -1.53 -24.74 15.63
C ARG A 550 -2.78 -25.08 14.82
N CYS A 551 -2.65 -25.21 13.51
CA CYS A 551 -3.73 -25.48 12.55
C CYS A 551 -3.78 -26.95 12.11
N ASP A 552 -3.14 -27.84 12.87
CA ASP A 552 -3.10 -29.30 12.67
C ASP A 552 -2.68 -29.70 11.24
N GLN A 553 -1.71 -28.98 10.67
CA GLN A 553 -1.17 -29.23 9.34
C GLN A 553 0.09 -30.10 9.39
N ASP A 554 0.10 -31.19 8.62
CA ASP A 554 1.20 -32.14 8.56
C ASP A 554 2.51 -31.52 8.03
N LEU A 555 3.59 -31.73 8.79
CA LEU A 555 4.95 -31.28 8.46
C LEU A 555 5.78 -32.42 7.84
N VAL A 556 5.49 -32.73 6.57
CA VAL A 556 6.13 -33.84 5.83
C VAL A 556 7.32 -33.39 4.96
N SER A 557 8.25 -34.32 4.72
CA SER A 557 9.31 -34.18 3.71
C SER A 557 9.54 -35.53 3.04
N THR A 558 9.62 -35.55 1.71
CA THR A 558 10.15 -36.71 0.98
C THR A 558 11.64 -36.90 1.33
N PRO A 559 12.16 -38.14 1.44
CA PRO A 559 13.60 -38.38 1.53
C PRO A 559 14.37 -37.82 0.33
N PHE A 560 15.61 -37.36 0.54
CA PHE A 560 16.39 -36.69 -0.51
C PHE A 560 16.85 -37.64 -1.63
N GLU A 561 17.03 -38.91 -1.29
CA GLU A 561 17.43 -39.98 -2.21
C GLU A 561 16.28 -40.43 -3.13
N ASP A 562 15.05 -40.01 -2.83
CA ASP A 562 13.88 -40.33 -3.64
C ASP A 562 13.88 -39.52 -4.94
N ARG A 563 13.66 -40.20 -6.07
CA ARG A 563 13.59 -39.58 -7.41
C ARG A 563 12.46 -38.56 -7.54
N SER A 564 11.45 -38.65 -6.69
CA SER A 564 10.32 -37.72 -6.64
C SER A 564 10.64 -36.41 -5.88
N TYR A 565 11.70 -36.34 -5.06
CA TYR A 565 12.00 -35.19 -4.17
C TYR A 565 11.85 -33.82 -4.87
N TYR A 566 12.65 -33.56 -5.92
CA TYR A 566 12.58 -32.30 -6.67
C TYR A 566 11.34 -32.17 -7.57
N THR A 567 10.67 -33.28 -7.89
CA THR A 567 9.44 -33.27 -8.69
C THR A 567 8.24 -32.86 -7.84
N ASN A 568 8.13 -33.40 -6.63
CA ASN A 568 7.11 -33.05 -5.64
C ASN A 568 7.19 -31.56 -5.29
N ILE A 569 8.40 -31.02 -5.08
CA ILE A 569 8.59 -29.57 -4.82
C ILE A 569 8.11 -28.73 -6.01
N ARG A 570 8.48 -29.10 -7.26
CA ARG A 570 8.01 -28.37 -8.45
C ARG A 570 6.51 -28.47 -8.67
N GLN A 571 5.89 -29.59 -8.31
CA GLN A 571 4.43 -29.77 -8.33
C GLN A 571 3.75 -28.94 -7.24
N ALA A 572 4.33 -28.83 -6.04
CA ALA A 572 3.80 -27.97 -4.99
C ALA A 572 3.77 -26.48 -5.42
N LEU A 573 4.80 -26.01 -6.14
CA LEU A 573 4.81 -24.64 -6.69
C LEU A 573 3.64 -24.36 -7.64
N THR A 574 3.17 -25.34 -8.42
CA THR A 574 2.04 -25.10 -9.34
C THR A 574 0.71 -24.92 -8.61
N ALA A 575 0.54 -25.42 -7.38
CA ALA A 575 -0.68 -25.20 -6.60
C ALA A 575 -0.95 -23.71 -6.31
N GLY A 576 0.11 -22.90 -6.13
CA GLY A 576 0.00 -21.44 -5.95
C GLY A 576 0.20 -20.64 -7.23
N PHE A 577 1.05 -21.11 -8.15
CA PHE A 577 1.49 -20.34 -9.33
C PHE A 577 1.00 -20.87 -10.69
N PHE A 578 -0.01 -21.74 -10.75
CA PHE A 578 -0.59 -22.23 -12.03
C PHE A 578 -1.04 -21.12 -13.01
N MET A 579 -1.37 -19.92 -12.50
CA MET A 579 -1.70 -18.75 -13.33
C MET A 579 -0.47 -17.97 -13.86
N GLN A 580 0.73 -18.22 -13.33
CA GLN A 580 1.99 -17.56 -13.72
C GLN A 580 2.89 -18.50 -14.54
N VAL A 581 2.29 -19.25 -15.46
CA VAL A 581 2.97 -20.18 -16.37
C VAL A 581 3.18 -19.55 -17.74
N ALA A 582 4.33 -19.83 -18.36
CA ALA A 582 4.63 -19.41 -19.72
C ALA A 582 5.13 -20.57 -20.60
N HIS A 583 4.64 -20.63 -21.83
CA HIS A 583 5.03 -21.59 -22.87
C HIS A 583 6.17 -21.02 -23.72
N LEU A 584 7.16 -21.85 -24.09
CA LEU A 584 8.24 -21.44 -24.99
C LEU A 584 7.80 -21.63 -26.44
N GLU A 585 7.61 -20.53 -27.17
CA GLU A 585 7.30 -20.58 -28.59
C GLU A 585 8.50 -21.01 -29.44
N LYS A 586 8.22 -21.61 -30.60
CA LYS A 586 9.25 -22.09 -31.55
C LYS A 586 10.23 -21.00 -32.00
N SER A 587 9.81 -19.73 -31.91
CA SER A 587 10.62 -18.53 -32.17
C SER A 587 11.51 -18.09 -31.00
N GLY A 588 11.60 -18.85 -29.91
CA GLY A 588 12.52 -18.61 -28.79
C GLY A 588 12.07 -17.57 -27.75
N HIS A 589 10.82 -17.10 -27.79
CA HIS A 589 10.25 -16.24 -26.76
C HIS A 589 9.24 -17.01 -25.90
N TYR A 590 9.17 -16.67 -24.62
CA TYR A 590 8.17 -17.20 -23.70
C TYR A 590 6.86 -16.42 -23.80
N LEU A 591 5.76 -17.11 -23.56
CA LEU A 591 4.39 -16.66 -23.82
C LEU A 591 3.50 -17.03 -22.62
N THR A 592 2.94 -16.06 -21.90
CA THR A 592 2.10 -16.38 -20.73
C THR A 592 0.85 -17.14 -21.15
N CYS A 593 0.57 -18.26 -20.47
CA CYS A 593 -0.46 -19.21 -20.88
C CYS A 593 -1.90 -18.67 -20.77
N LYS A 594 -2.11 -17.50 -20.14
CA LYS A 594 -3.44 -16.89 -19.95
C LYS A 594 -3.69 -15.66 -20.84
N ASP A 595 -2.66 -14.98 -21.35
CA ASP A 595 -2.81 -13.62 -21.92
C ASP A 595 -2.56 -13.49 -23.43
N ASN A 596 -2.07 -14.54 -24.11
CA ASN A 596 -1.75 -14.46 -25.55
C ASN A 596 -2.85 -14.99 -26.47
N GLN A 597 -4.10 -14.66 -26.17
CA GLN A 597 -5.07 -14.45 -27.23
C GLN A 597 -5.28 -12.94 -27.31
N ASN A 598 -5.33 -12.39 -28.53
CA ASN A 598 -5.73 -10.99 -28.74
C ASN A 598 -7.26 -10.81 -28.62
N TYR A 599 -7.80 -11.57 -27.66
CA TYR A 599 -9.18 -11.75 -27.31
C TYR A 599 -9.56 -10.70 -26.26
N GLY A 600 -10.79 -10.22 -26.34
CA GLY A 600 -11.33 -9.34 -25.32
C GLY A 600 -12.81 -9.06 -25.58
N MET A 601 -13.53 -8.74 -24.52
CA MET A 601 -14.83 -8.09 -24.66
C MET A 601 -14.60 -6.63 -25.03
N ILE A 602 -15.27 -6.16 -26.08
CA ILE A 602 -15.30 -4.74 -26.46
C ILE A 602 -16.44 -4.07 -25.67
N GLU A 603 -17.61 -4.71 -25.67
CA GLU A 603 -18.84 -4.33 -24.97
C GLU A 603 -19.65 -5.60 -24.61
N GLU A 604 -20.76 -5.46 -23.86
CA GLU A 604 -21.70 -6.55 -23.57
C GLU A 604 -22.07 -7.32 -24.85
N ASP A 605 -21.84 -8.63 -24.84
CA ASP A 605 -22.03 -9.58 -25.95
C ASP A 605 -21.30 -9.25 -27.28
N LEU A 606 -20.32 -8.33 -27.26
CA LEU A 606 -19.45 -7.99 -28.39
C LEU A 606 -17.97 -8.26 -28.06
N TYR A 607 -17.36 -9.20 -28.79
CA TYR A 607 -15.98 -9.63 -28.58
C TYR A 607 -15.06 -9.25 -29.74
N ARG A 608 -13.76 -9.14 -29.45
CA ARG A 608 -12.67 -9.12 -30.44
C ARG A 608 -11.79 -10.35 -30.28
N SER A 609 -11.13 -10.79 -31.35
CA SER A 609 -10.08 -11.82 -31.25
C SER A 609 -9.07 -11.77 -32.40
N GLY A 610 -7.96 -12.49 -32.21
CA GLY A 610 -7.23 -13.12 -33.31
C GLY A 610 -7.96 -14.36 -33.82
N GLN A 611 -7.42 -15.02 -34.85
CA GLN A 611 -7.97 -16.28 -35.31
C GLN A 611 -7.76 -17.36 -34.22
N PRO A 612 -8.83 -18.03 -33.76
CA PRO A 612 -8.72 -19.06 -32.72
C PRO A 612 -8.08 -20.35 -33.24
N ASN A 613 -7.56 -21.15 -32.33
CA ASN A 613 -7.14 -22.53 -32.57
C ASN A 613 -8.08 -23.52 -31.86
N GLU A 614 -7.91 -24.82 -32.12
CA GLU A 614 -8.78 -25.89 -31.61
C GLU A 614 -8.93 -25.88 -30.07
N LEU A 615 -7.91 -25.44 -29.32
CA LEU A 615 -7.96 -25.33 -27.86
C LEU A 615 -8.92 -24.22 -27.38
N ASN A 616 -9.31 -23.30 -28.25
CA ASN A 616 -10.23 -22.20 -27.94
C ASN A 616 -11.70 -22.57 -28.21
N PHE A 617 -11.99 -23.61 -28.99
CA PHE A 617 -13.35 -23.93 -29.43
C PHE A 617 -14.32 -24.22 -28.27
N PRO A 618 -13.97 -24.99 -27.21
CA PRO A 618 -14.86 -25.23 -26.06
C PRO A 618 -15.15 -23.97 -25.22
N PHE A 619 -14.38 -22.90 -25.40
CA PHE A 619 -14.66 -21.60 -24.80
C PHE A 619 -15.56 -20.75 -25.71
N LEU A 620 -15.33 -20.75 -27.03
CA LEU A 620 -16.18 -20.06 -27.99
C LEU A 620 -17.60 -20.62 -28.06
N GLU A 621 -17.76 -21.95 -27.95
CA GLU A 621 -19.06 -22.62 -27.82
C GLU A 621 -19.86 -22.10 -26.61
N LYS A 622 -19.20 -21.92 -25.46
CA LYS A 622 -19.83 -21.37 -24.24
C LYS A 622 -20.28 -19.91 -24.36
N LEU A 623 -19.77 -19.15 -25.33
CA LEU A 623 -20.23 -17.78 -25.59
C LEU A 623 -21.55 -17.73 -26.37
N GLY A 624 -22.00 -18.84 -26.97
CA GLY A 624 -23.23 -18.88 -27.76
C GLY A 624 -23.24 -17.89 -28.92
N LEU A 625 -22.08 -17.71 -29.58
CA LEU A 625 -21.89 -16.72 -30.65
C LEU A 625 -22.86 -16.98 -31.81
N LYS A 626 -23.64 -15.96 -32.18
CA LYS A 626 -24.51 -15.99 -33.38
C LYS A 626 -23.82 -15.46 -34.62
N THR A 627 -22.79 -14.62 -34.48
CA THR A 627 -22.14 -13.95 -35.62
C THR A 627 -20.63 -13.81 -35.45
N VAL A 628 -19.88 -14.13 -36.52
CA VAL A 628 -18.45 -13.86 -36.67
C VAL A 628 -18.26 -12.87 -37.82
N VAL A 629 -17.53 -11.78 -37.57
CA VAL A 629 -17.07 -10.83 -38.60
C VAL A 629 -15.58 -11.02 -38.82
N TRP A 630 -15.21 -11.48 -40.01
CA TRP A 630 -13.83 -11.73 -40.43
C TRP A 630 -13.31 -10.59 -41.32
N LEU A 631 -12.11 -10.10 -40.98
CA LEU A 631 -11.52 -8.89 -41.56
C LEU A 631 -10.20 -9.13 -42.30
N ALA A 632 -9.71 -10.38 -42.34
CA ALA A 632 -8.44 -10.69 -43.02
C ALA A 632 -8.69 -11.08 -44.48
N SER A 633 -7.78 -10.68 -45.35
CA SER A 633 -7.81 -10.98 -46.80
C SER A 633 -7.38 -12.40 -47.14
N GLU A 634 -6.95 -13.15 -46.12
CA GLU A 634 -6.71 -14.58 -46.17
C GLU A 634 -7.95 -15.27 -45.61
N GLU A 635 -8.35 -16.41 -46.17
CA GLU A 635 -9.44 -17.21 -45.60
C GLU A 635 -9.03 -17.78 -44.23
N PRO A 636 -10.00 -17.98 -43.31
CA PRO A 636 -9.72 -18.69 -42.07
C PRO A 636 -9.26 -20.13 -42.32
N ASN A 637 -8.65 -20.74 -41.31
CA ASN A 637 -8.26 -22.15 -41.38
C ASN A 637 -9.52 -23.03 -41.42
N GLN A 638 -9.41 -24.18 -42.11
CA GLN A 638 -10.54 -25.10 -42.30
C GLN A 638 -11.20 -25.49 -40.97
N ARG A 639 -10.40 -25.76 -39.92
CA ARG A 639 -10.89 -26.13 -38.59
C ARG A 639 -11.82 -25.11 -37.95
N PHE A 640 -11.59 -23.82 -38.20
CA PHE A 640 -12.43 -22.76 -37.68
C PHE A 640 -13.68 -22.55 -38.56
N LEU A 641 -13.61 -22.84 -39.86
CA LEU A 641 -14.79 -22.91 -40.72
C LEU A 641 -15.67 -24.10 -40.31
N ASP A 642 -15.09 -25.29 -40.11
CA ASP A 642 -15.77 -26.48 -39.60
C ASP A 642 -16.50 -26.16 -38.28
N PHE A 643 -15.83 -25.49 -37.32
CA PHE A 643 -16.43 -25.05 -36.06
C PHE A 643 -17.57 -24.03 -36.23
N ILE A 644 -17.46 -23.11 -37.19
CA ILE A 644 -18.50 -22.12 -37.50
C ILE A 644 -19.75 -22.82 -38.04
N ASP A 645 -19.57 -23.77 -38.96
CA ASP A 645 -20.66 -24.54 -39.58
C ASP A 645 -21.32 -25.49 -38.56
N ASP A 646 -20.53 -26.23 -37.75
CA ASP A 646 -21.00 -27.15 -36.70
C ASP A 646 -21.85 -26.43 -35.63
N GLN A 647 -21.61 -25.14 -35.41
CA GLN A 647 -22.29 -24.31 -34.39
C GLN A 647 -23.33 -23.35 -35.02
N GLU A 648 -23.63 -23.51 -36.31
CA GLU A 648 -24.58 -22.68 -37.09
C GLU A 648 -24.33 -21.15 -37.00
N ILE A 649 -23.05 -20.74 -36.86
CA ILE A 649 -22.66 -19.35 -36.62
C ILE A 649 -22.69 -18.56 -37.93
N LYS A 650 -23.34 -17.40 -37.94
CA LYS A 650 -23.40 -16.53 -39.12
C LYS A 650 -22.03 -15.90 -39.41
N PHE A 651 -21.41 -16.32 -40.52
CA PHE A 651 -20.11 -15.80 -40.96
C PHE A 651 -20.23 -14.62 -41.94
N HIS A 652 -19.63 -13.48 -41.61
CA HIS A 652 -19.46 -12.33 -42.51
C HIS A 652 -17.99 -12.13 -42.84
N ASN A 653 -17.61 -12.46 -44.07
CA ASN A 653 -16.25 -12.21 -44.57
C ASN A 653 -16.18 -10.84 -45.27
N LEU A 654 -15.60 -9.85 -44.59
CA LEU A 654 -15.33 -8.51 -45.12
C LEU A 654 -13.90 -8.36 -45.64
N GLY A 655 -13.15 -9.47 -45.69
CA GLY A 655 -11.76 -9.57 -46.12
C GLY A 655 -11.57 -9.58 -47.63
N ILE A 656 -12.01 -8.53 -48.34
CA ILE A 656 -11.77 -8.27 -49.77
C ILE A 656 -12.01 -9.50 -50.69
N VAL A 657 -13.26 -9.67 -51.12
CA VAL A 657 -13.61 -10.56 -52.25
C VAL A 657 -14.03 -9.71 -53.44
N GLY A 658 -13.11 -9.44 -54.38
CA GLY A 658 -13.47 -8.85 -55.68
C GLY A 658 -12.46 -7.92 -56.36
N VAL A 659 -11.71 -8.47 -57.32
CA VAL A 659 -11.20 -7.77 -58.52
C VAL A 659 -10.38 -6.48 -58.32
N MET A 660 -9.16 -6.59 -57.79
CA MET A 660 -7.95 -6.05 -58.45
C MET A 660 -6.67 -6.67 -57.83
N SER A 661 -5.84 -7.28 -58.68
CA SER A 661 -4.75 -8.17 -58.29
C SER A 661 -3.44 -7.45 -57.89
N SER A 662 -3.53 -6.46 -56.99
CA SER A 662 -2.34 -5.72 -56.52
C SER A 662 -2.45 -5.15 -55.09
N VAL A 663 -3.39 -5.61 -54.28
CA VAL A 663 -3.48 -5.22 -52.85
C VAL A 663 -2.62 -6.18 -52.03
N SER A 664 -1.64 -5.63 -51.31
CA SER A 664 -0.74 -6.37 -50.44
C SER A 664 -1.40 -6.69 -49.08
N ALA A 665 -0.93 -7.73 -48.40
CA ALA A 665 -1.35 -8.02 -47.02
C ALA A 665 -1.04 -6.89 -46.01
N TRP A 666 -0.28 -5.88 -46.44
CA TRP A 666 0.15 -4.74 -45.61
C TRP A 666 -0.79 -3.54 -45.69
N ASP A 667 -1.65 -3.48 -46.71
CA ASP A 667 -2.50 -2.32 -46.98
C ASP A 667 -3.54 -2.08 -45.86
N PRO A 668 -3.87 -0.81 -45.57
CA PRO A 668 -4.81 -0.44 -44.52
C PRO A 668 -6.22 -0.92 -44.84
N ILE A 669 -7.04 -1.05 -43.79
CA ILE A 669 -8.48 -1.27 -43.95
C ILE A 669 -9.10 -0.01 -44.59
N THR A 670 -10.01 -0.19 -45.54
CA THR A 670 -10.67 0.94 -46.21
C THR A 670 -11.87 1.43 -45.41
N GLU A 671 -12.32 2.65 -45.70
CA GLU A 671 -13.43 3.29 -45.01
C GLU A 671 -14.74 2.52 -45.18
N GLU A 672 -14.97 1.96 -46.37
CA GLU A 672 -16.14 1.13 -46.69
C GLU A 672 -16.21 -0.13 -45.81
N VAL A 673 -15.08 -0.83 -45.63
CA VAL A 673 -14.98 -2.03 -44.79
C VAL A 673 -15.22 -1.68 -43.31
N VAL A 674 -14.77 -0.50 -42.86
CA VAL A 674 -15.04 -0.03 -41.49
C VAL A 674 -16.51 0.31 -41.31
N VAL A 675 -17.14 1.02 -42.24
CA VAL A 675 -18.58 1.35 -42.21
C VAL A 675 -19.44 0.09 -42.25
N GLU A 676 -19.10 -0.90 -43.09
CA GLU A 676 -19.80 -2.19 -43.16
C GLU A 676 -19.65 -2.99 -41.86
N ALA A 677 -18.43 -3.13 -41.34
CA ALA A 677 -18.18 -3.82 -40.07
C ALA A 677 -18.92 -3.14 -38.90
N LEU A 678 -18.93 -1.80 -38.84
CA LEU A 678 -19.73 -1.06 -37.86
C LEU A 678 -21.24 -1.29 -38.08
N GLY A 679 -21.71 -1.36 -39.33
CA GLY A 679 -23.10 -1.74 -39.65
C GLY A 679 -23.51 -3.11 -39.07
N HIS A 680 -22.61 -4.09 -39.10
CA HIS A 680 -22.82 -5.38 -38.42
C HIS A 680 -22.80 -5.26 -36.89
N ILE A 681 -21.84 -4.50 -36.34
CA ILE A 681 -21.73 -4.28 -34.89
C ILE A 681 -22.96 -3.54 -34.33
N LEU A 682 -23.53 -2.58 -35.07
CA LEU A 682 -24.67 -1.79 -34.60
C LEU A 682 -26.02 -2.51 -34.70
N ASN A 683 -26.08 -3.75 -35.18
CA ASN A 683 -27.31 -4.52 -35.31
C ASN A 683 -27.47 -5.53 -34.17
N PRO A 684 -28.40 -5.32 -33.20
CA PRO A 684 -28.59 -6.20 -32.05
C PRO A 684 -28.92 -7.66 -32.40
N HIS A 685 -29.43 -7.95 -33.60
CA HIS A 685 -29.74 -9.33 -34.00
C HIS A 685 -28.51 -10.20 -34.21
N ASN A 686 -27.32 -9.61 -34.38
CA ASN A 686 -26.08 -10.37 -34.55
C ASN A 686 -25.52 -10.91 -33.22
N TYR A 687 -26.00 -10.44 -32.06
CA TYR A 687 -25.41 -10.68 -30.73
C TYR A 687 -25.84 -12.02 -30.11
N PRO A 688 -24.94 -12.75 -29.43
CA PRO A 688 -23.53 -12.42 -29.18
C PRO A 688 -22.66 -12.54 -30.44
N MET A 689 -21.71 -11.63 -30.62
CA MET A 689 -20.88 -11.57 -31.83
C MET A 689 -19.39 -11.31 -31.57
N ILE A 690 -18.55 -11.70 -32.52
CA ILE A 690 -17.10 -11.54 -32.44
C ILE A 690 -16.51 -10.96 -33.73
N VAL A 691 -15.58 -10.02 -33.58
CA VAL A 691 -14.91 -9.31 -34.69
C VAL A 691 -13.42 -9.66 -34.69
N MET A 692 -12.90 -10.18 -35.80
CA MET A 692 -11.56 -10.77 -35.82
C MET A 692 -10.81 -10.62 -37.14
N CYS A 693 -9.49 -10.70 -37.05
CA CYS A 693 -8.57 -10.92 -38.16
C CYS A 693 -7.45 -11.87 -37.69
N ASN A 694 -6.59 -12.38 -38.58
CA ASN A 694 -5.50 -13.33 -38.29
C ASN A 694 -4.89 -13.22 -36.87
N LEU A 695 -4.45 -12.02 -36.48
CA LEU A 695 -3.81 -11.78 -35.17
C LEU A 695 -4.62 -10.87 -34.24
N GLY A 696 -5.80 -10.38 -34.62
CA GLY A 696 -6.62 -9.47 -33.81
C GLY A 696 -5.97 -8.11 -33.51
N ARG A 697 -4.92 -7.75 -34.27
CA ARG A 697 -4.09 -6.54 -34.08
C ARG A 697 -4.68 -5.34 -34.84
N HIS A 698 -4.20 -5.12 -36.06
CA HIS A 698 -4.37 -3.87 -36.80
C HIS A 698 -5.81 -3.63 -37.28
N ARG A 699 -6.36 -4.55 -38.08
CA ARG A 699 -7.69 -4.41 -38.70
C ARG A 699 -8.80 -4.38 -37.65
N THR A 700 -8.83 -5.39 -36.75
CA THR A 700 -9.73 -5.43 -35.59
C THR A 700 -9.54 -4.21 -34.68
N GLY A 701 -8.30 -3.81 -34.39
CA GLY A 701 -8.03 -2.63 -33.57
C GLY A 701 -8.48 -1.31 -34.20
N THR A 702 -8.47 -1.21 -35.53
CA THR A 702 -8.95 -0.02 -36.26
C THR A 702 -10.47 0.08 -36.20
N ILE A 703 -11.21 -1.02 -36.43
CA ILE A 703 -12.66 -1.04 -36.28
C ILE A 703 -13.09 -0.75 -34.84
N VAL A 704 -12.42 -1.33 -33.85
CA VAL A 704 -12.67 -1.01 -32.43
C VAL A 704 -12.38 0.47 -32.15
N GLY A 705 -11.29 1.02 -32.67
CA GLY A 705 -10.98 2.45 -32.50
C GLY A 705 -12.04 3.37 -33.11
N CYS A 706 -12.54 3.05 -34.30
CA CYS A 706 -13.63 3.78 -34.96
C CYS A 706 -14.97 3.63 -34.20
N LEU A 707 -15.24 2.45 -33.62
CA LEU A 707 -16.37 2.24 -32.71
C LEU A 707 -16.26 3.12 -31.45
N ARG A 708 -15.07 3.18 -30.82
CA ARG A 708 -14.84 4.05 -29.66
C ARG A 708 -15.01 5.53 -30.01
N LYS A 709 -14.62 5.95 -31.22
CA LYS A 709 -14.87 7.31 -31.72
C LYS A 709 -16.37 7.59 -31.86
N LEU A 710 -17.16 6.64 -32.37
CA LEU A 710 -18.62 6.73 -32.42
C LEU A 710 -19.26 6.78 -31.01
N GLN A 711 -18.69 6.04 -30.04
CA GLN A 711 -19.03 6.12 -28.61
C GLN A 711 -18.49 7.40 -27.91
N LYS A 712 -17.86 8.33 -28.64
CA LYS A 712 -17.33 9.61 -28.14
C LYS A 712 -16.24 9.49 -27.07
N TRP A 713 -15.44 8.42 -27.11
CA TRP A 713 -14.24 8.31 -26.29
C TRP A 713 -13.20 9.35 -26.70
N ASN A 714 -12.31 9.72 -25.77
CA ASN A 714 -11.19 10.62 -26.08
C ASN A 714 -10.09 9.88 -26.86
N LEU A 715 -9.43 10.55 -27.80
CA LEU A 715 -8.43 9.95 -28.69
C LEU A 715 -7.27 9.26 -27.95
N THR A 716 -6.84 9.77 -26.79
CA THR A 716 -5.78 9.15 -25.99
C THR A 716 -6.17 7.74 -25.55
N SER A 717 -7.35 7.57 -24.94
CA SER A 717 -7.87 6.26 -24.52
C SER A 717 -8.14 5.33 -25.71
N ILE A 718 -8.55 5.87 -26.86
CA ILE A 718 -8.72 5.09 -28.10
C ILE A 718 -7.38 4.54 -28.59
N PHE A 719 -6.34 5.38 -28.64
CA PHE A 719 -5.00 4.96 -29.04
C PHE A 719 -4.36 4.02 -28.01
N GLU A 720 -4.61 4.20 -26.71
CA GLU A 720 -4.17 3.25 -25.68
C GLU A 720 -4.80 1.86 -25.87
N GLU A 721 -6.10 1.77 -26.16
CA GLU A 721 -6.75 0.49 -26.47
C GLU A 721 -6.19 -0.12 -27.77
N TYR A 722 -6.02 0.67 -28.83
CA TYR A 722 -5.39 0.20 -30.07
C TYR A 722 -3.96 -0.33 -29.84
N ARG A 723 -3.12 0.45 -29.15
CA ARG A 723 -1.71 0.11 -28.85
C ARG A 723 -1.60 -1.14 -28.00
N ARG A 724 -2.49 -1.31 -27.01
CA ARG A 724 -2.56 -2.50 -26.14
C ARG A 724 -2.67 -3.80 -26.96
N TYR A 725 -3.60 -3.85 -27.93
CA TYR A 725 -3.80 -5.06 -28.75
C TYR A 725 -2.83 -5.17 -29.94
N ALA A 726 -2.29 -4.06 -30.46
CA ALA A 726 -1.24 -4.10 -31.48
C ALA A 726 0.13 -4.55 -30.91
N GLY A 727 0.39 -4.24 -29.64
CA GLY A 727 1.61 -4.56 -28.91
C GLY A 727 2.86 -3.95 -29.57
N PRO A 728 3.98 -4.67 -29.69
CA PRO A 728 5.20 -4.15 -30.33
C PRO A 728 5.06 -3.94 -31.85
N LYS A 729 3.88 -4.23 -32.44
CA LYS A 729 3.59 -4.04 -33.87
C LYS A 729 2.68 -2.84 -34.12
N VAL A 730 2.58 -1.85 -33.23
CA VAL A 730 1.83 -0.59 -33.46
C VAL A 730 2.20 0.03 -34.81
N ARG A 731 1.18 0.56 -35.51
CA ARG A 731 1.31 1.26 -36.79
C ARG A 731 0.66 2.64 -36.66
N VAL A 732 1.44 3.70 -36.91
CA VAL A 732 0.97 5.10 -36.87
C VAL A 732 -0.13 5.36 -37.89
N LEU A 733 -0.07 4.75 -39.08
CA LEU A 733 -1.11 4.89 -40.12
C LEU A 733 -2.51 4.49 -39.65
N ASN A 734 -2.62 3.47 -38.77
CA ASN A 734 -3.90 3.05 -38.21
C ASN A 734 -4.41 4.04 -37.14
N GLU A 735 -3.51 4.68 -36.38
CA GLU A 735 -3.89 5.73 -35.42
C GLU A 735 -4.38 6.97 -36.16
N GLN A 736 -3.66 7.39 -37.20
CA GLN A 736 -4.08 8.46 -38.11
C GLN A 736 -5.42 8.16 -38.80
N PHE A 737 -5.65 6.91 -39.22
CA PHE A 737 -6.94 6.51 -39.77
C PHE A 737 -8.07 6.67 -38.73
N ILE A 738 -7.89 6.16 -37.50
CA ILE A 738 -8.88 6.30 -36.43
C ILE A 738 -9.13 7.77 -36.08
N GLU A 739 -8.08 8.60 -36.06
CA GLU A 739 -8.17 10.03 -35.83
C GLU A 739 -9.03 10.74 -36.88
N LEU A 740 -8.82 10.42 -38.15
CA LEU A 740 -9.45 11.09 -39.30
C LEU A 740 -10.81 10.50 -39.70
N PHE A 741 -11.10 9.24 -39.38
CA PHE A 741 -12.31 8.52 -39.78
C PHE A 741 -13.60 9.30 -39.46
N ASP A 742 -14.40 9.63 -40.47
CA ASP A 742 -15.64 10.38 -40.27
C ASP A 742 -16.75 9.47 -39.72
N THR A 743 -17.23 9.79 -38.51
CA THR A 743 -18.31 9.04 -37.86
C THR A 743 -19.68 9.27 -38.49
N ASP A 744 -19.88 10.37 -39.22
CA ASP A 744 -21.18 10.70 -39.83
C ASP A 744 -21.52 9.78 -41.03
N LEU A 745 -20.51 9.04 -41.53
CA LEU A 745 -20.67 7.96 -42.51
C LEU A 745 -21.40 6.73 -41.93
N VAL A 746 -21.40 6.58 -40.60
CA VAL A 746 -21.96 5.39 -39.93
C VAL A 746 -23.43 5.62 -39.58
N ARG A 747 -24.32 5.00 -40.36
CA ARG A 747 -25.77 5.09 -40.10
C ARG A 747 -26.18 4.31 -38.84
N VAL A 748 -26.28 5.01 -37.72
CA VAL A 748 -26.76 4.45 -36.45
C VAL A 748 -28.24 4.04 -36.56
N PRO A 749 -28.61 2.77 -36.26
CA PRO A 749 -30.00 2.32 -36.32
C PRO A 749 -30.82 2.80 -35.12
N VAL A 750 -32.15 2.83 -35.27
CA VAL A 750 -33.09 3.20 -34.19
C VAL A 750 -33.02 2.18 -33.05
N ASN A 751 -32.99 0.89 -33.39
CA ASN A 751 -32.76 -0.20 -32.46
C ASN A 751 -31.26 -0.55 -32.43
N ARG A 752 -30.48 0.25 -31.69
CA ARG A 752 -29.03 0.07 -31.48
C ARG A 752 -28.74 -0.62 -30.14
N PRO A 753 -27.52 -1.17 -29.93
CA PRO A 753 -27.11 -1.70 -28.64
C PRO A 753 -27.22 -0.66 -27.52
N LYS A 754 -27.56 -1.09 -26.30
CA LYS A 754 -27.81 -0.18 -25.15
C LYS A 754 -26.59 0.64 -24.70
N TRP A 755 -25.39 0.17 -25.01
CA TRP A 755 -24.12 0.79 -24.66
C TRP A 755 -23.70 1.92 -25.62
N LEU A 756 -24.53 2.29 -26.61
CA LEU A 756 -24.32 3.37 -27.57
C LEU A 756 -25.37 4.50 -27.46
#